data_AF-A0A536ATZ8-F1
#
_entry.id   AF-A0A536ATZ8-F1
#
_cell.length_a   1.000
_cell.length_b   1.000
_cell.length_c   1.000
_cell.angle_alpha   90.00
_cell.angle_beta   90.00
_cell.angle_gamma   90.00
#
_symmetry.space_group_name_H-M   'P 1'
#
loop_
_entity.id
_entity.type
_entity.pdbx_description
1 polymer ?
#
loop_
_entity_poly.entity_id
_entity_poly.type
_entity_poly.pdbx_seq_one_letter_code
_entity_poly.pdbx_strand_id
1 'polypeptide(L)'
;MSESPSPSPSASTSPDPSASTSPSPSPSPSASTSPDPSASPSPSTSATASPSPIATATASASPSASPSPSVSASPAPSATASGSPSPSPSGPSISLGSTSQQVDAGSTSTVKVTATDGGLPVAGLTVTFAAPDASFSGSPTCTTAADGTCSVTVGRSDYGLVSVSASTPVTTGGVTETKTSDPIALAFRAPWAVAPPPIAATPSSQSIGVSAAGSDLAVTVNGTTTTRPAPTVKSLDIAAAATDTTALKVDTTAGAIAAPITYDGGATATSTVEVVAPASTWTVSGATGSVAGPLTLSFTNVLAIKATGAGHTLVGPSTNSTWTVNGPGAGTLGTLSYSGFTNLTGAPNNQDTFVFKPGGTLAGTVDGGAGGFDTLVIDGQRGSVVSNPTGPNSGTLVVDGQTITYAGLEPVDISAASVTVNGTSGNETLLVHQHPSDSTKVQVTSSDASFETSNITIAGTTSLTVNGGGGTDTVTVDGNVALPGASVTLQSQTITVASGVTVDTTGAGDGSIAFEASDTQTGSSTLGYVAPTALSLISLNAAILRSGSISLTATATVTPASPTDHYIALNANSTATVEVIGDSVLRSSGDITLAATSTVTAAMTANGDSSQTDPGFDAAIAGSLVSSTATSRISGNSVLGGLADGSRLGALTVTATNNVDSAATGDASSAGGGAGIAIGNVDQTTRAYIDGGVSVRAASSNVSADASGSAQSTSAASPNGSTANNDTPSSRTDDNAHTYDGSLAIAGALSFSRLSSTTEAYVAGSGGGTASVDTTGTQKIHAGSKAKSSATADGHAVDSTGSGLGVAVAVNLANITTNAHVGKTDLRGSSVTVEATIPTTAKFTALSVSGVGDGSSLTVAGSLAVGVISMSTTAGVDASALVDATGADLVVAATSALDSSVSATPAPAAVDSTAGGNVGIGASVAVHVVTANTEATVGHDAQVTANDLTLEATSSHTVTTQATGGAAGGTAITPVVAVTITTLTTSATVGGSVALTITGNFAARAVDNGSPVVTRADGDAKGENAAIGASVAVGYADHRVIATTASSFDALGHTVEFKASG
;
A
#
# COMPACT_ATOMS: atom_id res chain seq x y z
N MET A 1 -1.12 -22.97 -10.60
CA MET A 1 -0.60 -22.09 -11.68
C MET A 1 -0.99 -22.71 -13.03
N SER A 2 -0.99 -21.94 -14.11
CA SER A 2 -1.16 -22.51 -15.47
C SER A 2 0.22 -22.81 -16.06
N GLU A 3 0.45 -24.04 -16.53
CA GLU A 3 1.65 -24.34 -17.29
C GLU A 3 1.53 -23.87 -18.75
N SER A 4 2.67 -23.66 -19.40
CA SER A 4 2.80 -23.52 -20.86
C SER A 4 4.16 -24.06 -21.30
N PRO A 5 4.26 -24.68 -22.50
CA PRO A 5 5.28 -25.69 -22.76
C PRO A 5 6.61 -25.12 -23.28
N SER A 6 7.71 -25.81 -22.92
CA SER A 6 9.03 -25.64 -23.57
C SER A 6 9.18 -26.56 -24.81
N PRO A 7 9.87 -26.12 -25.89
CA PRO A 7 10.03 -26.90 -27.12
C PRO A 7 11.24 -27.85 -27.11
N SER A 8 11.17 -28.90 -27.94
CA SER A 8 12.21 -29.93 -28.10
C SER A 8 13.37 -29.51 -29.02
N PRO A 9 14.61 -30.01 -28.78
CA PRO A 9 15.63 -30.19 -29.80
C PRO A 9 15.64 -31.62 -30.40
N SER A 10 16.41 -31.82 -31.48
CA SER A 10 16.37 -33.03 -32.34
C SER A 10 17.32 -34.17 -31.93
N ALA A 11 17.12 -35.36 -32.51
CA ALA A 11 17.80 -36.61 -32.14
C ALA A 11 18.99 -37.02 -33.04
N SER A 12 19.93 -37.79 -32.49
CA SER A 12 20.88 -38.61 -33.27
C SER A 12 21.37 -39.88 -32.53
N THR A 13 20.98 -41.04 -33.05
CA THR A 13 21.73 -42.33 -33.09
C THR A 13 22.36 -42.95 -31.82
N SER A 14 21.75 -44.05 -31.39
CA SER A 14 22.26 -45.24 -30.66
C SER A 14 23.62 -45.81 -31.17
N PRO A 15 24.33 -46.73 -30.44
CA PRO A 15 23.76 -47.87 -29.72
C PRO A 15 24.29 -48.27 -28.32
N ASP A 16 23.39 -48.91 -27.57
CA ASP A 16 23.55 -49.73 -26.36
C ASP A 16 24.08 -51.15 -26.70
N PRO A 17 24.69 -51.93 -25.78
CA PRO A 17 23.89 -52.91 -25.00
C PRO A 17 24.36 -53.20 -23.56
N SER A 18 23.45 -53.24 -22.58
CA SER A 18 23.12 -54.49 -21.83
C SER A 18 21.99 -54.31 -20.80
N ALA A 19 21.22 -55.38 -20.56
CA ALA A 19 19.90 -55.32 -19.90
C ALA A 19 19.78 -56.16 -18.62
N SER A 20 18.81 -55.83 -17.76
CA SER A 20 18.16 -56.82 -16.87
C SER A 20 16.73 -56.45 -16.43
N THR A 21 15.76 -57.20 -16.97
CA THR A 21 14.46 -57.64 -16.40
C THR A 21 13.67 -56.76 -15.41
N SER A 22 12.44 -56.38 -15.82
CA SER A 22 11.26 -56.19 -14.95
C SER A 22 10.52 -57.53 -14.74
N PRO A 23 9.59 -57.66 -13.78
CA PRO A 23 8.17 -57.56 -14.18
C PRO A 23 7.19 -56.95 -13.14
N SER A 24 6.10 -56.35 -13.63
CA SER A 24 4.85 -56.10 -12.88
C SER A 24 3.89 -57.31 -12.94
N PRO A 25 2.79 -57.32 -12.16
CA PRO A 25 1.51 -56.89 -12.75
C PRO A 25 0.53 -56.14 -11.81
N SER A 26 -0.38 -55.37 -12.40
CA SER A 26 -1.56 -54.78 -11.73
C SER A 26 -2.73 -55.77 -11.64
N PRO A 27 -3.83 -55.41 -10.93
CA PRO A 27 -5.02 -54.96 -11.68
C PRO A 27 -5.87 -53.84 -11.02
N SER A 28 -6.72 -53.19 -11.82
CA SER A 28 -7.86 -52.35 -11.40
C SER A 28 -9.17 -52.95 -11.91
N PRO A 29 -10.35 -52.58 -11.36
CA PRO A 29 -11.11 -51.38 -11.77
C PRO A 29 -11.55 -50.55 -10.52
N SER A 30 -12.42 -49.52 -10.51
CA SER A 30 -13.50 -49.04 -11.40
C SER A 30 -13.60 -47.50 -11.42
N ALA A 31 -14.71 -46.90 -11.89
CA ALA A 31 -14.88 -45.44 -12.04
C ALA A 31 -16.31 -44.93 -11.74
N SER A 32 -16.44 -43.62 -11.48
CA SER A 32 -17.72 -42.89 -11.46
C SER A 32 -17.57 -41.38 -11.78
N THR A 33 -17.69 -41.06 -13.08
CA THR A 33 -18.30 -39.85 -13.70
C THR A 33 -18.52 -38.55 -12.91
N SER A 34 -18.14 -37.41 -13.53
CA SER A 34 -18.68 -36.06 -13.31
C SER A 34 -18.98 -35.38 -14.67
N PRO A 35 -20.03 -34.53 -14.82
CA PRO A 35 -20.45 -33.96 -16.12
C PRO A 35 -19.93 -32.55 -16.43
N ASP A 36 -19.91 -32.23 -17.73
CA ASP A 36 -19.39 -30.99 -18.34
C ASP A 36 -20.53 -30.11 -18.95
N PRO A 37 -20.58 -28.78 -18.75
CA PRO A 37 -21.65 -27.91 -19.26
C PRO A 37 -21.38 -27.34 -20.68
N SER A 38 -22.29 -27.60 -21.61
CA SER A 38 -22.12 -27.26 -23.04
C SER A 38 -22.59 -25.85 -23.44
N ALA A 39 -21.72 -25.15 -24.20
CA ALA A 39 -21.93 -24.20 -25.31
C ALA A 39 -23.15 -23.24 -25.38
N SER A 40 -22.85 -22.01 -25.83
CA SER A 40 -23.77 -20.90 -26.18
C SER A 40 -24.72 -21.20 -27.35
N PRO A 41 -25.81 -20.40 -27.53
CA PRO A 41 -25.76 -19.47 -28.68
C PRO A 41 -26.40 -18.07 -28.46
N SER A 42 -26.00 -17.14 -29.33
CA SER A 42 -26.63 -15.83 -29.67
C SER A 42 -27.42 -15.95 -31.01
N PRO A 43 -28.22 -14.96 -31.52
CA PRO A 43 -28.05 -13.49 -31.37
C PRO A 43 -29.31 -12.54 -31.43
N SER A 44 -29.00 -11.23 -31.32
CA SER A 44 -29.60 -10.06 -32.04
C SER A 44 -30.87 -9.31 -31.58
N THR A 45 -30.66 -8.04 -31.14
CA THR A 45 -31.43 -6.78 -31.44
C THR A 45 -32.92 -6.64 -31.04
N SER A 46 -33.48 -5.46 -30.69
CA SER A 46 -33.07 -4.06 -30.91
C SER A 46 -33.73 -3.06 -29.93
N ALA A 47 -33.07 -1.89 -29.69
CA ALA A 47 -33.57 -0.63 -29.08
C ALA A 47 -34.17 -0.68 -27.65
N THR A 48 -34.19 0.38 -26.82
CA THR A 48 -34.02 1.84 -27.04
C THR A 48 -33.22 2.48 -25.87
N ALA A 49 -32.93 3.80 -25.88
CA ALA A 49 -31.88 4.43 -25.07
C ALA A 49 -32.33 5.44 -23.98
N SER A 50 -31.36 5.82 -23.12
CA SER A 50 -31.29 7.04 -22.28
C SER A 50 -32.08 7.07 -20.94
N PRO A 51 -31.65 7.89 -19.93
CA PRO A 51 -31.21 7.25 -18.68
C PRO A 51 -31.71 7.84 -17.33
N SER A 52 -31.46 7.04 -16.28
CA SER A 52 -31.00 7.31 -14.90
C SER A 52 -30.69 8.75 -14.42
N PRO A 53 -30.65 9.02 -13.08
CA PRO A 53 -31.27 8.28 -11.96
C PRO A 53 -31.83 9.13 -10.78
N ILE A 54 -32.67 8.45 -9.96
CA ILE A 54 -32.74 8.45 -8.47
C ILE A 54 -32.54 9.76 -7.66
N ALA A 55 -33.55 10.08 -6.84
CA ALA A 55 -33.35 10.58 -5.46
C ALA A 55 -34.48 10.07 -4.55
N THR A 56 -34.15 9.49 -3.39
CA THR A 56 -35.11 8.86 -2.43
C THR A 56 -34.39 8.71 -1.08
N ALA A 57 -34.93 9.03 0.11
CA ALA A 57 -36.11 9.84 0.49
C ALA A 57 -36.01 10.19 2.01
N THR A 58 -37.04 10.88 2.55
CA THR A 58 -37.41 10.98 3.99
C THR A 58 -36.44 11.68 4.97
N ALA A 59 -36.82 12.18 6.15
CA ALA A 59 -38.04 12.83 6.69
C ALA A 59 -37.68 13.33 8.14
N SER A 60 -38.51 13.92 9.01
CA SER A 60 -39.93 14.36 9.03
C SER A 60 -40.16 15.32 10.21
N ALA A 61 -40.99 16.38 10.09
CA ALA A 61 -41.82 16.93 11.20
C ALA A 61 -42.64 18.19 10.83
N SER A 62 -43.79 18.34 11.49
CA SER A 62 -44.70 19.51 11.55
C SER A 62 -45.05 19.73 13.05
N PRO A 63 -45.99 20.62 13.53
CA PRO A 63 -47.10 21.28 12.83
C PRO A 63 -47.45 22.75 13.17
N SER A 64 -48.26 23.32 12.26
CA SER A 64 -49.32 24.34 12.39
C SER A 64 -49.81 24.84 13.77
N ALA A 65 -50.09 26.16 13.87
CA ALA A 65 -51.38 26.69 14.35
C ALA A 65 -51.64 28.17 13.93
N SER A 66 -52.93 28.53 13.79
CA SER A 66 -53.47 29.91 13.67
C SER A 66 -54.00 30.38 15.07
N PRO A 67 -54.55 31.61 15.33
CA PRO A 67 -55.63 32.27 14.57
C PRO A 67 -55.71 33.84 14.58
N SER A 68 -56.68 34.39 13.85
CA SER A 68 -57.26 35.75 14.05
C SER A 68 -58.31 35.75 15.19
N PRO A 69 -58.73 36.91 15.75
CA PRO A 69 -59.99 37.54 15.30
C PRO A 69 -60.05 39.09 15.43
N SER A 70 -61.24 39.67 15.27
CA SER A 70 -61.57 41.11 15.23
C SER A 70 -62.17 41.68 16.54
N VAL A 71 -62.16 43.03 16.73
CA VAL A 71 -63.38 43.92 16.82
C VAL A 71 -63.11 45.42 17.15
N SER A 72 -63.75 46.32 16.39
CA SER A 72 -64.49 47.58 16.70
C SER A 72 -64.07 48.69 17.73
N ALA A 73 -64.21 49.97 17.27
CA ALA A 73 -64.93 51.13 17.89
C ALA A 73 -64.21 52.39 18.48
N SER A 74 -64.31 53.54 17.76
CA SER A 74 -64.59 54.95 18.21
C SER A 74 -63.65 55.71 19.20
N PRO A 75 -63.74 57.07 19.38
CA PRO A 75 -64.75 58.05 18.94
C PRO A 75 -64.23 59.32 18.18
N ALA A 76 -65.08 60.35 18.00
CA ALA A 76 -64.82 61.64 17.30
C ALA A 76 -64.84 62.88 18.25
N PRO A 77 -64.56 64.12 17.77
CA PRO A 77 -65.67 64.96 17.22
C PRO A 77 -65.35 65.91 16.04
N SER A 78 -66.41 66.24 15.27
CA SER A 78 -66.88 67.54 14.73
C SER A 78 -65.97 68.78 14.69
N ALA A 79 -66.03 69.69 13.70
CA ALA A 79 -66.81 69.83 12.45
C ALA A 79 -66.15 70.97 11.58
N THR A 80 -66.64 71.56 10.47
CA THR A 80 -67.98 71.70 9.85
C THR A 80 -67.88 71.95 8.31
N ALA A 81 -69.00 72.21 7.62
CA ALA A 81 -69.19 72.25 6.16
C ALA A 81 -68.93 73.57 5.41
N SER A 82 -68.70 73.47 4.08
CA SER A 82 -69.47 74.20 3.04
C SER A 82 -69.21 73.65 1.62
N GLY A 83 -70.22 73.70 0.72
CA GLY A 83 -70.02 73.68 -0.74
C GLY A 83 -70.19 72.36 -1.53
N SER A 84 -71.29 72.24 -2.27
CA SER A 84 -71.50 71.31 -3.41
C SER A 84 -71.03 72.00 -4.74
N PRO A 85 -70.94 71.37 -5.94
CA PRO A 85 -71.79 70.27 -6.43
C PRO A 85 -71.18 69.11 -7.28
N SER A 86 -71.91 67.98 -7.26
CA SER A 86 -72.18 66.99 -8.32
C SER A 86 -71.13 66.67 -9.41
N PRO A 87 -70.69 65.39 -9.55
CA PRO A 87 -69.91 64.93 -10.70
C PRO A 87 -70.78 64.69 -11.95
N SER A 88 -70.17 64.78 -13.13
CA SER A 88 -70.67 64.12 -14.36
C SER A 88 -70.10 62.69 -14.47
N PRO A 89 -70.80 61.75 -15.13
CA PRO A 89 -70.31 60.39 -15.31
C PRO A 89 -69.16 60.34 -16.34
N SER A 90 -67.93 60.40 -15.86
CA SER A 90 -66.75 59.98 -16.62
C SER A 90 -66.64 58.46 -16.55
N GLY A 91 -66.88 57.77 -17.68
CA GLY A 91 -66.60 56.34 -17.82
C GLY A 91 -65.10 56.01 -17.77
N PRO A 92 -64.70 54.74 -17.95
CA PRO A 92 -63.38 54.25 -17.60
C PRO A 92 -62.23 55.08 -18.18
N SER A 93 -61.42 55.59 -17.26
CA SER A 93 -60.22 56.37 -17.53
C SER A 93 -59.00 55.45 -17.62
N ILE A 94 -58.04 55.78 -18.49
CA ILE A 94 -56.74 55.10 -18.56
C ILE A 94 -55.62 56.08 -18.22
N SER A 95 -54.73 55.64 -17.34
CA SER A 95 -53.55 56.39 -16.91
C SER A 95 -52.28 55.60 -17.26
N LEU A 96 -51.21 56.31 -17.59
CA LEU A 96 -49.92 55.72 -17.97
C LEU A 96 -48.87 55.90 -16.87
N GLY A 97 -48.12 54.85 -16.59
CA GLY A 97 -46.88 54.88 -15.83
C GLY A 97 -45.81 54.03 -16.50
N SER A 98 -44.54 54.38 -16.33
CA SER A 98 -43.38 53.62 -16.84
C SER A 98 -42.53 53.09 -15.70
N THR A 99 -41.94 51.90 -15.85
CA THR A 99 -40.92 51.41 -14.91
C THR A 99 -39.67 52.30 -14.89
N SER A 100 -39.34 52.95 -16.01
CA SER A 100 -38.48 54.15 -16.01
C SER A 100 -38.86 55.12 -17.13
N GLN A 101 -38.86 56.42 -16.83
CA GLN A 101 -39.01 57.47 -17.85
C GLN A 101 -37.70 57.74 -18.62
N GLN A 102 -36.56 57.20 -18.16
CA GLN A 102 -35.25 57.38 -18.80
C GLN A 102 -34.49 56.05 -18.87
N VAL A 103 -34.07 55.70 -20.08
CA VAL A 103 -33.34 54.47 -20.41
C VAL A 103 -32.28 54.77 -21.47
N ASP A 104 -31.27 53.93 -21.60
CA ASP A 104 -30.31 54.05 -22.69
C ASP A 104 -30.90 53.55 -24.02
N ALA A 105 -30.42 54.09 -25.14
CA ALA A 105 -30.70 53.54 -26.47
C ALA A 105 -30.28 52.07 -26.55
N GLY A 106 -31.11 51.22 -27.14
CA GLY A 106 -30.95 49.78 -27.18
C GLY A 106 -31.47 49.02 -25.93
N SER A 107 -31.84 49.72 -24.86
CA SER A 107 -32.63 49.16 -23.75
C SER A 107 -34.13 49.31 -24.01
N THR A 108 -34.95 48.80 -23.09
CA THR A 108 -36.41 48.94 -23.11
C THR A 108 -36.92 49.53 -21.80
N SER A 109 -38.10 50.16 -21.83
CA SER A 109 -38.88 50.53 -20.65
C SER A 109 -40.25 49.87 -20.71
N THR A 110 -40.71 49.33 -19.59
CA THR A 110 -42.06 48.74 -19.51
C THR A 110 -43.05 49.85 -19.17
N VAL A 111 -43.99 50.06 -20.08
CA VAL A 111 -45.06 51.06 -19.95
C VAL A 111 -46.33 50.33 -19.54
N LYS A 112 -46.82 50.65 -18.34
CA LYS A 112 -47.99 50.07 -17.70
C LYS A 112 -49.17 51.05 -17.78
N VAL A 113 -50.31 50.57 -18.26
CA VAL A 113 -51.60 51.26 -18.14
C VAL A 113 -52.34 50.75 -16.92
N THR A 114 -52.93 51.68 -16.19
CA THR A 114 -53.93 51.41 -15.15
C THR A 114 -55.27 51.99 -15.62
N ALA A 115 -56.26 51.12 -15.78
CA ALA A 115 -57.62 51.46 -16.20
C ALA A 115 -58.57 51.43 -14.99
N THR A 116 -59.25 52.55 -14.72
CA THR A 116 -60.21 52.66 -13.61
C THR A 116 -61.50 53.38 -14.02
N ASP A 117 -62.63 52.86 -13.56
CA ASP A 117 -63.95 53.48 -13.65
C ASP A 117 -64.44 53.84 -12.24
N GLY A 118 -64.80 55.10 -12.02
CA GLY A 118 -65.09 55.63 -10.68
C GLY A 118 -63.96 55.45 -9.64
N GLY A 119 -62.74 55.12 -10.06
CA GLY A 119 -61.61 54.77 -9.18
C GLY A 119 -61.46 53.27 -8.88
N LEU A 120 -62.35 52.40 -9.38
CA LEU A 120 -62.24 50.94 -9.27
C LEU A 120 -61.56 50.33 -10.50
N PRO A 121 -60.76 49.25 -10.36
CA PRO A 121 -60.03 48.64 -11.47
C PRO A 121 -60.94 47.96 -12.50
N VAL A 122 -60.60 48.11 -13.79
CA VAL A 122 -61.40 47.58 -14.91
C VAL A 122 -60.64 46.48 -15.64
N ALA A 123 -61.10 45.23 -15.48
CA ALA A 123 -60.52 44.04 -16.10
C ALA A 123 -61.09 43.75 -17.51
N GLY A 124 -60.32 43.03 -18.34
CA GLY A 124 -60.74 42.60 -19.68
C GLY A 124 -60.72 43.69 -20.76
N LEU A 125 -60.27 44.90 -20.44
CA LEU A 125 -60.24 46.03 -21.35
C LEU A 125 -59.02 45.92 -22.28
N THR A 126 -59.23 45.95 -23.59
CA THR A 126 -58.12 45.88 -24.57
C THR A 126 -57.59 47.28 -24.86
N VAL A 127 -56.30 47.48 -24.61
CA VAL A 127 -55.60 48.77 -24.70
C VAL A 127 -54.53 48.68 -25.78
N THR A 128 -54.50 49.68 -26.67
CA THR A 128 -53.57 49.82 -27.79
C THR A 128 -52.63 50.98 -27.55
N PHE A 129 -51.34 50.73 -27.64
CA PHE A 129 -50.27 51.70 -27.42
C PHE A 129 -49.73 52.23 -28.75
N ALA A 130 -49.40 53.51 -28.78
CA ALA A 130 -48.73 54.17 -29.89
C ALA A 130 -47.43 54.81 -29.38
N ALA A 131 -46.32 54.46 -30.01
CA ALA A 131 -44.99 55.01 -29.72
C ALA A 131 -44.28 55.28 -31.06
N PRO A 132 -44.41 56.51 -31.61
CA PRO A 132 -43.72 56.87 -32.86
C PRO A 132 -42.21 56.71 -32.73
N ASP A 133 -41.58 56.24 -33.81
CA ASP A 133 -40.12 56.02 -33.89
C ASP A 133 -39.54 55.14 -32.77
N ALA A 134 -40.31 54.13 -32.33
CA ALA A 134 -39.94 53.13 -31.35
C ALA A 134 -40.45 51.73 -31.75
N SER A 135 -39.97 50.69 -31.07
CA SER A 135 -40.41 49.30 -31.23
C SER A 135 -41.06 48.78 -29.95
N PHE A 136 -41.96 47.81 -30.10
CA PHE A 136 -42.55 47.07 -28.99
C PHE A 136 -41.99 45.64 -28.99
N SER A 137 -41.52 45.15 -27.84
CA SER A 137 -41.05 43.76 -27.70
C SER A 137 -42.22 42.80 -27.48
N GLY A 138 -43.13 42.72 -28.45
CA GLY A 138 -44.39 41.98 -28.38
C GLY A 138 -45.50 42.69 -29.15
N SER A 139 -46.76 42.37 -28.83
CA SER A 139 -47.89 43.14 -29.37
C SER A 139 -47.89 44.58 -28.80
N PRO A 140 -48.20 45.60 -29.61
CA PRO A 140 -48.52 46.95 -29.10
C PRO A 140 -49.91 47.01 -28.42
N THR A 141 -50.59 45.87 -28.25
CA THR A 141 -51.86 45.74 -27.51
C THR A 141 -51.70 44.82 -26.31
N CYS A 142 -52.38 45.15 -25.20
CA CYS A 142 -52.56 44.25 -24.07
C CYS A 142 -53.99 44.34 -23.51
N THR A 143 -54.40 43.35 -22.73
CA THR A 143 -55.71 43.30 -22.08
C THR A 143 -55.54 43.42 -20.57
N THR A 144 -56.34 44.26 -19.90
CA THR A 144 -56.21 44.51 -18.46
C THR A 144 -56.55 43.27 -17.62
N ALA A 145 -55.70 43.00 -16.64
CA ALA A 145 -55.89 41.95 -15.65
C ALA A 145 -56.93 42.36 -14.59
N ALA A 146 -57.19 41.47 -13.62
CA ALA A 146 -58.14 41.71 -12.53
C ALA A 146 -57.79 42.91 -11.64
N ASP A 147 -56.52 43.36 -11.63
CA ASP A 147 -56.07 44.58 -10.94
C ASP A 147 -56.32 45.86 -11.75
N GLY A 148 -56.96 45.76 -12.92
CA GLY A 148 -57.26 46.87 -13.82
C GLY A 148 -56.09 47.27 -14.72
N THR A 149 -55.02 46.48 -14.79
CA THR A 149 -53.78 46.92 -15.44
C THR A 149 -53.27 45.99 -16.53
N CYS A 150 -52.53 46.53 -17.50
CA CYS A 150 -51.66 45.75 -18.39
C CYS A 150 -50.47 46.59 -18.84
N SER A 151 -49.45 45.95 -19.39
CA SER A 151 -48.21 46.62 -19.79
C SER A 151 -47.65 46.10 -21.11
N VAL A 152 -47.02 47.00 -21.86
CA VAL A 152 -46.19 46.69 -23.02
C VAL A 152 -44.77 47.18 -22.77
N THR A 153 -43.79 46.61 -23.47
CA THR A 153 -42.38 46.98 -23.31
C THR A 153 -41.88 47.66 -24.57
N VAL A 154 -41.42 48.90 -24.43
CA VAL A 154 -41.07 49.84 -25.51
C VAL A 154 -39.56 50.02 -25.55
N GLY A 155 -38.96 49.89 -26.73
CA GLY A 155 -37.53 50.10 -26.97
C GLY A 155 -37.28 51.03 -28.15
N ARG A 156 -36.06 51.58 -28.23
CA ARG A 156 -35.59 52.36 -29.38
C ARG A 156 -34.09 52.12 -29.55
N SER A 157 -33.64 51.90 -30.78
CA SER A 157 -32.25 51.56 -31.09
C SER A 157 -31.27 52.74 -31.02
N ASP A 158 -31.79 53.97 -31.04
CA ASP A 158 -31.03 55.22 -31.07
C ASP A 158 -31.61 56.22 -30.05
N TYR A 159 -30.86 57.24 -29.66
CA TYR A 159 -31.27 58.19 -28.64
C TYR A 159 -32.38 59.15 -29.15
N GLY A 160 -33.10 59.77 -28.23
CA GLY A 160 -34.23 60.66 -28.50
C GLY A 160 -35.36 60.57 -27.49
N LEU A 161 -36.39 61.39 -27.67
CA LEU A 161 -37.63 61.32 -26.89
C LEU A 161 -38.67 60.50 -27.67
N VAL A 162 -39.21 59.47 -27.03
CA VAL A 162 -40.36 58.70 -27.53
C VAL A 162 -41.59 59.10 -26.73
N SER A 163 -42.60 59.62 -27.42
CA SER A 163 -43.91 59.91 -26.81
C SER A 163 -44.79 58.67 -26.90
N VAL A 164 -45.08 58.05 -25.76
CA VAL A 164 -45.94 56.86 -25.68
C VAL A 164 -47.32 57.27 -25.19
N SER A 165 -48.35 57.06 -26.01
CA SER A 165 -49.75 57.14 -25.59
C SER A 165 -50.40 55.76 -25.62
N ALA A 166 -51.42 55.59 -24.77
CA ALA A 166 -52.30 54.44 -24.80
C ALA A 166 -53.74 54.88 -25.09
N SER A 167 -54.48 54.02 -25.79
CA SER A 167 -55.85 54.26 -26.22
C SER A 167 -56.68 52.98 -26.10
N THR A 168 -57.97 53.12 -25.78
CA THR A 168 -58.88 51.97 -25.66
C THR A 168 -60.30 52.34 -26.08
N PRO A 169 -60.99 51.51 -26.87
CA PRO A 169 -62.39 51.72 -27.21
C PRO A 169 -63.29 51.37 -26.01
N VAL A 170 -64.06 52.35 -25.54
CA VAL A 170 -65.02 52.22 -24.44
C VAL A 170 -66.42 52.41 -24.98
N THR A 171 -67.27 51.37 -24.89
CA THR A 171 -68.67 51.45 -25.32
C THR A 171 -69.59 51.76 -24.13
N THR A 172 -69.93 53.03 -23.95
CA THR A 172 -70.87 53.49 -22.90
C THR A 172 -72.19 53.87 -23.53
N GLY A 173 -73.30 53.29 -23.06
CA GLY A 173 -74.64 53.60 -23.58
C GLY A 173 -74.87 53.24 -25.06
N GLY A 174 -74.06 52.35 -25.62
CA GLY A 174 -74.10 51.97 -27.05
C GLY A 174 -73.28 52.85 -27.99
N VAL A 175 -72.62 53.90 -27.48
CA VAL A 175 -71.65 54.70 -28.24
C VAL A 175 -70.24 54.27 -27.87
N THR A 176 -69.41 53.96 -28.86
CA THR A 176 -68.00 53.61 -28.64
C THR A 176 -67.13 54.86 -28.79
N GLU A 177 -66.60 55.36 -27.67
CA GLU A 177 -65.60 56.42 -27.66
C GLU A 177 -64.21 55.82 -27.43
N THR A 178 -63.20 56.29 -28.17
CA THR A 178 -61.81 55.95 -27.83
C THR A 178 -61.37 56.86 -26.68
N LYS A 179 -61.09 56.28 -25.51
CA LYS A 179 -60.42 56.98 -24.42
C LYS A 179 -58.92 56.86 -24.64
N THR A 180 -58.24 57.99 -24.65
CA THR A 180 -56.78 58.09 -24.82
C THR A 180 -56.20 58.71 -23.55
N SER A 181 -55.11 58.13 -23.07
CA SER A 181 -54.32 58.66 -21.95
C SER A 181 -53.50 59.88 -22.38
N ASP A 182 -53.15 60.74 -21.42
CA ASP A 182 -52.06 61.69 -21.62
C ASP A 182 -50.77 60.94 -21.97
N PRO A 183 -50.01 61.38 -22.99
CA PRO A 183 -48.78 60.70 -23.40
C PRO A 183 -47.67 60.86 -22.36
N ILE A 184 -46.90 59.80 -22.13
CA ILE A 184 -45.65 59.87 -21.35
C ILE A 184 -44.44 59.98 -22.27
N ALA A 185 -43.48 60.83 -21.92
CA ALA A 185 -42.22 60.95 -22.62
C ALA A 185 -41.18 59.99 -22.03
N LEU A 186 -40.74 59.02 -22.82
CA LEU A 186 -39.58 58.19 -22.53
C LEU A 186 -38.33 58.82 -23.16
N ALA A 187 -37.35 59.20 -22.35
CA ALA A 187 -36.06 59.70 -22.84
C ALA A 187 -35.09 58.52 -23.03
N PHE A 188 -34.92 58.11 -24.28
CA PHE A 188 -33.82 57.24 -24.68
C PHE A 188 -32.54 58.08 -24.75
N ARG A 189 -31.68 57.93 -23.76
CA ARG A 189 -30.38 58.61 -23.66
C ARG A 189 -29.35 57.90 -24.53
N ALA A 190 -28.25 58.59 -24.86
CA ALA A 190 -27.09 57.89 -25.39
C ALA A 190 -26.59 56.84 -24.38
N PRO A 191 -26.08 55.67 -24.83
CA PRO A 191 -25.43 54.68 -23.97
C PRO A 191 -24.34 55.32 -23.10
N TRP A 192 -23.99 54.68 -21.98
CA TRP A 192 -23.12 55.31 -21.00
C TRP A 192 -21.65 55.30 -21.44
N ALA A 193 -21.26 56.27 -22.26
CA ALA A 193 -19.86 56.54 -22.57
C ALA A 193 -19.18 57.34 -21.44
N VAL A 194 -17.94 56.97 -21.10
CA VAL A 194 -17.07 57.67 -20.12
C VAL A 194 -15.69 57.85 -20.72
N ALA A 195 -15.39 59.08 -21.13
CA ALA A 195 -14.08 59.50 -21.61
C ALA A 195 -13.49 60.57 -20.65
N PRO A 196 -12.56 60.21 -19.75
CA PRO A 196 -11.93 61.18 -18.86
C PRO A 196 -11.13 62.23 -19.64
N PRO A 197 -11.16 63.51 -19.25
CA PRO A 197 -10.34 64.53 -19.89
C PRO A 197 -8.83 64.28 -19.63
N PRO A 198 -7.93 64.57 -20.58
CA PRO A 198 -6.48 64.40 -20.38
C PRO A 198 -5.95 65.26 -19.24
N ILE A 199 -5.08 64.70 -18.39
CA ILE A 199 -4.47 65.46 -17.28
C ILE A 199 -3.12 66.06 -17.72
N ALA A 200 -2.98 67.38 -17.61
CA ALA A 200 -1.81 68.13 -18.09
C ALA A 200 -0.52 68.00 -17.23
N ALA A 201 -0.39 66.96 -16.42
CA ALA A 201 0.74 66.73 -15.52
C ALA A 201 1.41 65.39 -15.84
N THR A 202 2.72 65.38 -16.07
CA THR A 202 3.46 64.17 -16.49
C THR A 202 4.29 63.56 -15.34
N PRO A 203 4.17 62.26 -15.06
CA PRO A 203 3.18 61.30 -15.59
C PRO A 203 1.78 61.49 -14.98
N SER A 204 0.75 61.24 -15.78
CA SER A 204 -0.67 61.38 -15.42
C SER A 204 -1.30 60.01 -15.10
N SER A 205 -1.86 59.87 -13.89
CA SER A 205 -2.65 58.70 -13.48
C SER A 205 -4.10 59.07 -13.20
N GLN A 206 -5.06 58.39 -13.83
CA GLN A 206 -6.50 58.56 -13.55
C GLN A 206 -7.08 57.31 -12.86
N SER A 207 -8.03 57.50 -11.95
CA SER A 207 -8.76 56.41 -11.30
C SER A 207 -10.23 56.39 -11.70
N ILE A 208 -10.73 55.22 -12.09
CA ILE A 208 -12.11 55.01 -12.54
C ILE A 208 -12.69 53.87 -11.70
N GLY A 209 -13.64 54.18 -10.81
CA GLY A 209 -14.41 53.19 -10.06
C GLY A 209 -15.75 52.93 -10.71
N VAL A 210 -16.16 51.68 -10.83
CA VAL A 210 -17.52 51.27 -11.24
C VAL A 210 -18.08 50.35 -10.15
N SER A 211 -19.29 50.59 -9.65
CA SER A 211 -19.87 49.73 -8.61
C SER A 211 -21.40 49.69 -8.66
N ALA A 212 -21.97 48.60 -8.15
CA ALA A 212 -23.38 48.59 -7.76
C ALA A 212 -23.58 49.52 -6.53
N ALA A 213 -24.69 50.27 -6.53
CA ALA A 213 -25.03 51.26 -5.52
C ALA A 213 -26.54 51.19 -5.20
N GLY A 214 -26.97 50.11 -4.54
CA GLY A 214 -28.39 49.83 -4.32
C GLY A 214 -29.07 49.43 -5.64
N SER A 215 -30.03 50.25 -6.10
CA SER A 215 -30.69 50.09 -7.41
C SER A 215 -29.85 50.56 -8.60
N ASP A 216 -28.77 51.29 -8.34
CA ASP A 216 -28.08 52.10 -9.34
C ASP A 216 -26.71 51.50 -9.70
N LEU A 217 -26.28 51.74 -10.94
CA LEU A 217 -24.89 51.61 -11.35
C LEU A 217 -24.21 52.96 -11.12
N ALA A 218 -23.12 52.96 -10.36
CA ALA A 218 -22.31 54.13 -10.08
C ALA A 218 -20.99 54.07 -10.85
N VAL A 219 -20.59 55.21 -11.44
CA VAL A 219 -19.27 55.40 -12.06
C VAL A 219 -18.61 56.64 -11.45
N THR A 220 -17.42 56.46 -10.91
CA THR A 220 -16.63 57.47 -10.18
C THR A 220 -15.32 57.73 -10.92
N VAL A 221 -15.13 58.93 -11.44
CA VAL A 221 -13.89 59.32 -12.14
C VAL A 221 -13.14 60.31 -11.27
N ASN A 222 -11.89 59.99 -10.90
CA ASN A 222 -11.01 60.81 -10.06
C ASN A 222 -11.71 61.34 -8.78
N GLY A 223 -12.51 60.48 -8.13
CA GLY A 223 -13.28 60.80 -6.92
C GLY A 223 -14.65 61.46 -7.14
N THR A 224 -15.06 61.76 -8.38
CA THR A 224 -16.38 62.35 -8.69
C THR A 224 -17.35 61.26 -9.17
N THR A 225 -18.37 60.94 -8.38
CA THR A 225 -19.38 59.90 -8.69
C THR A 225 -20.55 60.41 -9.50
N THR A 226 -21.00 59.60 -10.45
CA THR A 226 -22.23 59.76 -11.25
C THR A 226 -23.00 58.44 -11.23
N THR A 227 -24.35 58.47 -11.23
CA THR A 227 -25.19 57.25 -11.20
C THR A 227 -26.23 57.23 -12.30
N ARG A 228 -26.63 56.02 -12.71
CA ARG A 228 -27.87 55.73 -13.46
C ARG A 228 -28.53 54.48 -12.83
N PRO A 229 -29.87 54.38 -12.75
CA PRO A 229 -30.54 53.17 -12.28
C PRO A 229 -30.11 51.94 -13.09
N ALA A 230 -29.63 50.87 -12.45
CA ALA A 230 -28.96 49.76 -13.15
C ALA A 230 -29.81 49.08 -14.24
N PRO A 231 -31.14 48.88 -14.08
CA PRO A 231 -31.98 48.30 -15.14
C PRO A 231 -32.15 49.17 -16.40
N THR A 232 -31.68 50.41 -16.39
CA THR A 232 -31.88 51.37 -17.49
C THR A 232 -30.64 51.55 -18.36
N VAL A 233 -29.46 51.12 -17.88
CA VAL A 233 -28.18 51.18 -18.58
C VAL A 233 -28.10 50.07 -19.63
N LYS A 234 -27.67 50.38 -20.87
CA LYS A 234 -27.53 49.36 -21.93
C LYS A 234 -26.12 48.76 -21.97
N SER A 235 -25.13 49.63 -21.94
CA SER A 235 -23.69 49.33 -21.89
C SER A 235 -22.98 50.49 -21.18
N LEU A 236 -21.79 50.22 -20.68
CA LEU A 236 -20.87 51.22 -20.11
C LEU A 236 -19.55 51.17 -20.86
N ASP A 237 -19.32 52.14 -21.74
CA ASP A 237 -18.16 52.19 -22.62
C ASP A 237 -17.14 53.21 -22.12
N ILE A 238 -16.02 52.74 -21.60
CA ILE A 238 -14.97 53.54 -20.93
C ILE A 238 -13.76 53.62 -21.85
N ALA A 239 -13.32 54.83 -22.21
CA ALA A 239 -12.19 55.05 -23.11
C ALA A 239 -11.19 56.05 -22.52
N ALA A 240 -9.95 55.61 -22.30
CA ALA A 240 -8.86 56.44 -21.80
C ALA A 240 -8.28 57.38 -22.87
N ALA A 241 -7.70 58.49 -22.42
CA ALA A 241 -6.85 59.32 -23.28
C ALA A 241 -5.51 58.59 -23.54
N ALA A 242 -5.08 58.54 -24.80
CA ALA A 242 -3.90 57.77 -25.26
C ALA A 242 -2.52 58.22 -24.73
N THR A 243 -2.49 59.18 -23.80
CA THR A 243 -1.28 59.70 -23.12
C THR A 243 -1.24 59.45 -21.62
N ASP A 244 -2.37 59.06 -21.02
CA ASP A 244 -2.51 58.92 -19.57
C ASP A 244 -2.45 57.44 -19.17
N THR A 245 -2.09 57.16 -17.91
CA THR A 245 -2.28 55.83 -17.30
C THR A 245 -3.63 55.80 -16.62
N THR A 246 -4.46 54.79 -16.90
CA THR A 246 -5.78 54.66 -16.27
C THR A 246 -5.90 53.38 -15.46
N ALA A 247 -6.47 53.49 -14.27
CA ALA A 247 -6.76 52.36 -13.39
C ALA A 247 -8.28 52.22 -13.23
N LEU A 248 -8.86 51.22 -13.89
CA LEU A 248 -10.25 50.80 -13.71
C LEU A 248 -10.35 49.87 -12.50
N LYS A 249 -11.30 50.14 -11.60
CA LYS A 249 -11.73 49.22 -10.54
C LYS A 249 -13.24 48.97 -10.67
N VAL A 250 -13.65 47.74 -10.92
CA VAL A 250 -15.08 47.34 -10.88
C VAL A 250 -15.35 46.61 -9.56
N ASP A 251 -16.42 46.96 -8.87
CA ASP A 251 -16.74 46.44 -7.53
C ASP A 251 -18.19 45.90 -7.48
N THR A 252 -18.33 44.58 -7.41
CA THR A 252 -19.64 43.88 -7.40
C THR A 252 -20.06 43.41 -6.00
N THR A 253 -19.42 43.87 -4.92
CA THR A 253 -19.76 43.39 -3.56
C THR A 253 -21.18 43.78 -3.12
N ALA A 254 -21.73 44.86 -3.68
CA ALA A 254 -23.10 45.30 -3.44
C ALA A 254 -24.14 44.66 -4.39
N GLY A 255 -23.70 43.87 -5.37
CA GLY A 255 -24.58 43.21 -6.36
C GLY A 255 -23.91 43.02 -7.71
N ALA A 256 -24.44 42.10 -8.51
CA ALA A 256 -24.00 41.83 -9.88
C ALA A 256 -24.32 43.00 -10.83
N ILE A 257 -23.43 43.27 -11.79
CA ILE A 257 -23.58 44.35 -12.78
C ILE A 257 -24.04 43.74 -14.10
N ALA A 258 -25.34 43.91 -14.41
CA ALA A 258 -25.97 43.31 -15.59
C ALA A 258 -25.68 44.03 -16.92
N ALA A 259 -25.23 45.29 -16.87
CA ALA A 259 -24.84 46.05 -18.07
C ALA A 259 -23.41 45.67 -18.49
N PRO A 260 -23.18 45.24 -19.74
CA PRO A 260 -21.83 44.97 -20.24
C PRO A 260 -20.95 46.22 -20.21
N ILE A 261 -19.69 46.06 -19.79
CA ILE A 261 -18.69 47.11 -19.73
C ILE A 261 -17.66 46.89 -20.85
N THR A 262 -17.30 47.95 -21.57
CA THR A 262 -16.13 47.98 -22.47
C THR A 262 -15.09 48.93 -21.87
N TYR A 263 -13.82 48.56 -21.89
CA TYR A 263 -12.74 49.41 -21.39
C TYR A 263 -11.52 49.43 -22.32
N ASP A 264 -11.25 50.58 -22.95
CA ASP A 264 -9.96 50.84 -23.57
C ASP A 264 -9.05 51.61 -22.60
N GLY A 265 -7.97 50.96 -22.16
CA GLY A 265 -6.92 51.53 -21.32
C GLY A 265 -6.06 52.58 -22.03
N GLY A 266 -6.22 52.76 -23.35
CA GLY A 266 -5.49 53.73 -24.16
C GLY A 266 -4.07 53.26 -24.48
N ALA A 267 -3.41 53.89 -25.46
CA ALA A 267 -2.15 53.41 -26.03
C ALA A 267 -0.90 53.48 -25.11
N THR A 268 -1.06 53.65 -23.80
CA THR A 268 0.03 53.65 -22.81
C THR A 268 0.24 52.25 -22.23
N ALA A 269 1.49 51.80 -22.12
CA ALA A 269 1.84 50.45 -21.68
C ALA A 269 1.77 50.28 -20.15
N THR A 270 0.76 50.85 -19.48
CA THR A 270 0.68 50.97 -18.01
C THR A 270 -0.73 50.88 -17.43
N SER A 271 -1.81 50.95 -18.22
CA SER A 271 -3.19 50.94 -17.71
C SER A 271 -3.60 49.59 -17.11
N THR A 272 -4.52 49.62 -16.13
CA THR A 272 -4.82 48.48 -15.23
C THR A 272 -6.31 48.22 -15.02
N VAL A 273 -6.69 46.98 -14.70
CA VAL A 273 -8.05 46.60 -14.26
C VAL A 273 -8.02 45.82 -12.95
N GLU A 274 -8.78 46.27 -11.95
CA GLU A 274 -9.16 45.49 -10.77
C GLU A 274 -10.65 45.10 -10.82
N VAL A 275 -10.99 43.85 -10.49
CA VAL A 275 -12.37 43.44 -10.20
C VAL A 275 -12.47 42.92 -8.77
N VAL A 276 -13.36 43.50 -7.97
CA VAL A 276 -13.76 42.98 -6.66
C VAL A 276 -15.05 42.19 -6.83
N ALA A 277 -14.97 40.88 -6.59
CA ALA A 277 -16.07 39.95 -6.82
C ALA A 277 -15.92 38.69 -5.95
N PRO A 278 -17.01 37.97 -5.61
CA PRO A 278 -16.91 36.71 -4.86
C PRO A 278 -16.19 35.58 -5.62
N ALA A 279 -16.25 35.61 -6.96
CA ALA A 279 -15.55 34.76 -7.93
C ALA A 279 -15.71 35.37 -9.34
N SER A 280 -14.82 35.03 -10.28
CA SER A 280 -14.93 35.45 -11.69
C SER A 280 -13.97 34.67 -12.60
N THR A 281 -14.38 34.38 -13.83
CA THR A 281 -13.47 33.85 -14.87
C THR A 281 -13.01 35.00 -15.76
N TRP A 282 -11.69 35.11 -15.96
CA TRP A 282 -11.07 36.04 -16.90
C TRP A 282 -10.48 35.25 -18.06
N THR A 283 -10.54 35.77 -19.29
CA THR A 283 -9.90 35.18 -20.46
C THR A 283 -9.07 36.25 -21.17
N VAL A 284 -7.79 36.00 -21.41
CA VAL A 284 -6.84 37.05 -21.82
C VAL A 284 -5.96 36.65 -23.00
N SER A 285 -5.59 37.66 -23.81
CA SER A 285 -4.63 37.54 -24.90
C SER A 285 -3.83 38.84 -25.03
N GLY A 286 -2.57 38.79 -24.60
CA GLY A 286 -1.70 39.96 -24.51
C GLY A 286 -2.33 41.07 -23.64
N ALA A 287 -2.46 42.27 -24.21
CA ALA A 287 -3.06 43.42 -23.55
C ALA A 287 -4.60 43.51 -23.70
N THR A 288 -5.26 42.41 -24.07
CA THR A 288 -6.72 42.34 -24.29
C THR A 288 -7.33 41.18 -23.51
N GLY A 289 -8.63 41.26 -23.21
CA GLY A 289 -9.33 40.17 -22.53
C GLY A 289 -10.78 40.48 -22.19
N SER A 290 -11.39 39.55 -21.47
CA SER A 290 -12.75 39.66 -20.95
C SER A 290 -12.88 39.06 -19.55
N VAL A 291 -13.96 39.41 -18.86
CA VAL A 291 -14.33 38.91 -17.52
C VAL A 291 -15.80 38.51 -17.53
N ALA A 292 -16.09 37.34 -16.99
CA ALA A 292 -17.43 36.77 -16.85
C ALA A 292 -17.69 36.30 -15.40
N GLY A 293 -18.96 36.34 -14.99
CA GLY A 293 -19.42 35.95 -13.66
C GLY A 293 -20.46 36.95 -13.14
N PRO A 294 -20.21 37.67 -12.03
CA PRO A 294 -21.12 38.71 -11.52
C PRO A 294 -21.11 40.00 -12.36
N LEU A 295 -20.37 40.05 -13.46
CA LEU A 295 -20.46 41.08 -14.50
C LEU A 295 -20.03 40.51 -15.86
N THR A 296 -20.18 41.32 -16.91
CA THR A 296 -19.51 41.13 -18.21
C THR A 296 -18.64 42.36 -18.50
N LEU A 297 -17.33 42.18 -18.63
CA LEU A 297 -16.38 43.23 -19.03
C LEU A 297 -15.54 42.73 -20.21
N SER A 298 -15.26 43.60 -21.18
CA SER A 298 -14.25 43.41 -22.23
C SER A 298 -13.24 44.56 -22.17
N PHE A 299 -11.96 44.27 -22.32
CA PHE A 299 -10.91 45.29 -22.21
C PHE A 299 -9.80 45.19 -23.27
N THR A 300 -9.19 46.34 -23.59
CA THR A 300 -8.04 46.50 -24.49
C THR A 300 -7.00 47.44 -23.90
N ASN A 301 -5.75 47.28 -24.32
CA ASN A 301 -4.60 48.09 -23.87
C ASN A 301 -4.40 48.11 -22.33
N VAL A 302 -4.55 46.95 -21.70
CA VAL A 302 -4.33 46.75 -20.26
C VAL A 302 -3.05 45.93 -20.06
N LEU A 303 -2.14 46.38 -19.17
CA LEU A 303 -0.89 45.66 -18.89
C LEU A 303 -0.79 45.09 -17.46
N ALA A 304 -1.72 45.43 -16.56
CA ALA A 304 -1.86 44.74 -15.29
C ALA A 304 -3.34 44.48 -14.92
N ILE A 305 -3.62 43.26 -14.49
CA ILE A 305 -4.94 42.83 -14.00
C ILE A 305 -4.88 42.37 -12.55
N LYS A 306 -5.99 42.55 -11.84
CA LYS A 306 -6.14 42.15 -10.45
C LYS A 306 -7.54 41.64 -10.18
N ALA A 307 -7.64 40.54 -9.45
CA ALA A 307 -8.88 40.12 -8.82
C ALA A 307 -8.80 40.33 -7.30
N THR A 308 -9.91 40.70 -6.67
CA THR A 308 -10.01 40.94 -5.23
C THR A 308 -11.19 40.14 -4.68
N GLY A 309 -10.90 39.00 -4.06
CA GLY A 309 -11.88 38.02 -3.62
C GLY A 309 -11.24 36.63 -3.53
N ALA A 310 -12.02 35.59 -3.82
CA ALA A 310 -11.57 34.21 -3.92
C ALA A 310 -12.16 33.56 -5.19
N GLY A 311 -11.77 32.33 -5.52
CA GLY A 311 -12.39 31.58 -6.64
C GLY A 311 -12.26 32.26 -8.01
N HIS A 312 -11.23 33.09 -8.22
CA HIS A 312 -10.98 33.74 -9.50
C HIS A 312 -10.08 32.88 -10.38
N THR A 313 -10.51 32.63 -11.62
CA THR A 313 -9.76 31.84 -12.61
C THR A 313 -9.27 32.74 -13.73
N LEU A 314 -8.00 32.60 -14.12
CA LEU A 314 -7.40 33.28 -15.27
C LEU A 314 -7.11 32.27 -16.38
N VAL A 315 -7.74 32.45 -17.54
CA VAL A 315 -7.64 31.59 -18.73
C VAL A 315 -6.75 32.23 -19.78
N GLY A 316 -5.78 31.48 -20.31
CA GLY A 316 -4.79 31.93 -21.28
C GLY A 316 -5.30 32.07 -22.72
N PRO A 317 -4.43 32.54 -23.64
CA PRO A 317 -4.71 32.61 -25.08
C PRO A 317 -4.53 31.23 -25.74
N SER A 318 -5.13 31.04 -26.91
CA SER A 318 -5.01 29.80 -27.73
C SER A 318 -3.64 29.62 -28.41
N THR A 319 -2.56 30.07 -27.77
CA THR A 319 -1.18 30.01 -28.26
C THR A 319 -0.26 29.68 -27.10
N ASN A 320 0.70 28.78 -27.31
CA ASN A 320 1.73 28.38 -26.36
C ASN A 320 2.29 29.57 -25.56
N SER A 321 2.08 29.57 -24.26
CA SER A 321 2.34 30.71 -23.37
C SER A 321 3.09 30.32 -22.11
N THR A 322 4.16 31.07 -21.81
CA THR A 322 4.84 30.96 -20.53
C THR A 322 4.16 31.86 -19.49
N TRP A 323 3.58 31.21 -18.48
CA TRP A 323 3.12 31.81 -17.25
C TRP A 323 4.27 31.79 -16.24
N THR A 324 4.48 32.88 -15.50
CA THR A 324 5.33 32.90 -14.31
C THR A 324 4.46 33.20 -13.10
N VAL A 325 4.53 32.37 -12.06
CA VAL A 325 3.95 32.63 -10.73
C VAL A 325 5.10 33.04 -9.80
N ASN A 326 5.09 34.27 -9.29
CA ASN A 326 6.18 34.81 -8.44
C ASN A 326 5.68 35.47 -7.14
N GLY A 327 4.38 35.43 -6.88
CA GLY A 327 3.78 35.73 -5.58
C GLY A 327 2.49 34.92 -5.38
N PRO A 328 1.85 35.01 -4.20
CA PRO A 328 0.58 34.33 -3.93
C PRO A 328 -0.53 34.78 -4.89
N GLY A 329 -0.97 33.88 -5.78
CA GLY A 329 -1.96 34.18 -6.82
C GLY A 329 -1.54 35.28 -7.80
N ALA A 330 -0.23 35.50 -7.96
CA ALA A 330 0.33 36.66 -8.68
C ALA A 330 1.56 36.32 -9.53
N GLY A 331 1.72 37.04 -10.63
CA GLY A 331 2.68 36.67 -11.66
C GLY A 331 2.58 37.47 -12.95
N THR A 332 3.10 36.88 -14.03
CA THR A 332 3.05 37.43 -15.40
C THR A 332 2.68 36.37 -16.43
N LEU A 333 1.92 36.75 -17.45
CA LEU A 333 1.60 35.98 -18.64
C LEU A 333 2.10 36.78 -19.86
N GLY A 334 3.25 36.37 -20.43
CA GLY A 334 3.98 37.22 -21.36
C GLY A 334 4.31 38.58 -20.76
N THR A 335 3.75 39.66 -21.31
CA THR A 335 3.91 41.04 -20.78
C THR A 335 2.81 41.46 -19.80
N LEU A 336 1.71 40.71 -19.67
CA LEU A 336 0.59 41.02 -18.80
C LEU A 336 0.92 40.63 -17.35
N SER A 337 0.85 41.56 -16.41
CA SER A 337 0.97 41.26 -14.97
C SER A 337 -0.39 40.88 -14.38
N TYR A 338 -0.46 39.89 -13.49
CA TYR A 338 -1.70 39.49 -12.82
C TYR A 338 -1.52 39.32 -11.30
N SER A 339 -2.61 39.47 -10.54
CA SER A 339 -2.61 39.29 -9.07
C SER A 339 -3.99 38.94 -8.51
N GLY A 340 -4.02 38.20 -7.40
CA GLY A 340 -5.24 37.82 -6.68
C GLY A 340 -6.06 36.69 -7.33
N PHE A 341 -5.47 35.94 -8.26
CA PHE A 341 -6.11 34.78 -8.88
C PHE A 341 -5.90 33.51 -8.05
N THR A 342 -6.91 32.66 -7.97
CA THR A 342 -6.85 31.39 -7.21
C THR A 342 -6.68 30.17 -8.10
N ASN A 343 -7.04 30.26 -9.38
CA ASN A 343 -6.81 29.20 -10.38
C ASN A 343 -6.20 29.80 -11.65
N LEU A 344 -5.37 29.03 -12.34
CA LEU A 344 -4.83 29.34 -13.66
C LEU A 344 -5.26 28.24 -14.63
N THR A 345 -5.56 28.58 -15.88
CA THR A 345 -6.03 27.62 -16.89
C THR A 345 -5.41 27.94 -18.25
N GLY A 346 -4.72 26.97 -18.86
CA GLY A 346 -4.22 27.05 -20.23
C GLY A 346 -5.34 26.99 -21.26
N ALA A 347 -5.00 26.89 -22.54
CA ALA A 347 -5.97 26.82 -23.63
C ALA A 347 -5.88 25.47 -24.37
N PRO A 348 -7.01 24.79 -24.62
CA PRO A 348 -6.99 23.42 -25.12
C PRO A 348 -6.32 23.30 -26.49
N ASN A 349 -5.44 22.31 -26.63
CA ASN A 349 -4.61 21.96 -27.78
C ASN A 349 -3.44 22.93 -28.05
N ASN A 350 -2.83 23.51 -27.00
CA ASN A 350 -1.57 24.28 -27.11
C ASN A 350 -0.40 23.55 -26.39
N GLN A 351 0.66 24.28 -26.01
CA GLN A 351 1.63 23.88 -24.98
C GLN A 351 1.98 25.12 -24.15
N ASP A 352 1.31 25.30 -23.02
CA ASP A 352 1.65 26.32 -22.03
C ASP A 352 2.75 25.84 -21.07
N THR A 353 3.31 26.77 -20.30
CA THR A 353 4.37 26.47 -19.32
C THR A 353 4.14 27.27 -18.05
N PHE A 354 3.90 26.61 -16.93
CA PHE A 354 3.55 27.22 -15.64
C PHE A 354 4.75 27.25 -14.70
N VAL A 355 5.49 28.38 -14.71
CA VAL A 355 6.77 28.54 -14.01
C VAL A 355 6.57 29.14 -12.61
N PHE A 356 6.61 28.30 -11.58
CA PHE A 356 6.58 28.73 -10.18
C PHE A 356 7.98 29.12 -9.71
N LYS A 357 8.16 30.40 -9.36
CA LYS A 357 9.40 30.95 -8.80
C LYS A 357 9.34 31.00 -7.26
N PRO A 358 10.46 31.22 -6.55
CA PRO A 358 10.44 31.36 -5.09
C PRO A 358 9.46 32.45 -4.65
N GLY A 359 8.57 32.11 -3.71
CA GLY A 359 7.47 32.98 -3.27
C GLY A 359 6.17 32.88 -4.09
N GLY A 360 6.19 32.24 -5.26
CA GLY A 360 4.99 31.90 -6.03
C GLY A 360 4.20 30.77 -5.38
N THR A 361 2.91 30.99 -5.11
CA THR A 361 1.97 29.99 -4.61
C THR A 361 0.59 30.21 -5.21
N LEU A 362 -0.26 29.17 -5.21
CA LEU A 362 -1.64 29.25 -5.69
C LEU A 362 -2.57 28.57 -4.67
N ALA A 363 -3.78 29.09 -4.50
CA ALA A 363 -4.74 28.60 -3.49
C ALA A 363 -5.73 27.56 -4.02
N GLY A 364 -5.76 27.37 -5.35
CA GLY A 364 -6.53 26.37 -6.07
C GLY A 364 -5.64 25.70 -7.13
N THR A 365 -6.21 25.40 -8.29
CA THR A 365 -5.57 24.51 -9.29
C THR A 365 -4.90 25.27 -10.43
N VAL A 366 -3.78 24.71 -10.92
CA VAL A 366 -3.21 25.01 -12.24
C VAL A 366 -3.69 23.94 -13.21
N ASP A 367 -4.43 24.35 -14.23
CA ASP A 367 -5.00 23.45 -15.25
C ASP A 367 -4.33 23.76 -16.60
N GLY A 368 -3.77 22.78 -17.30
CA GLY A 368 -3.26 22.99 -18.67
C GLY A 368 -4.40 23.17 -19.69
N GLY A 369 -5.56 22.60 -19.40
CA GLY A 369 -6.71 22.53 -20.29
C GLY A 369 -6.84 21.17 -20.99
N ALA A 370 -7.77 21.10 -21.94
CA ALA A 370 -8.13 19.83 -22.57
C ALA A 370 -7.19 19.47 -23.74
N GLY A 371 -6.12 18.75 -23.41
CA GLY A 371 -5.14 18.18 -24.33
C GLY A 371 -4.09 19.20 -24.79
N GLY A 372 -2.85 18.74 -24.94
CA GLY A 372 -1.69 19.58 -25.20
C GLY A 372 -0.42 18.82 -24.83
N PHE A 373 0.58 19.55 -24.31
CA PHE A 373 1.74 19.03 -23.58
C PHE A 373 2.21 20.18 -22.67
N ASP A 374 1.49 20.36 -21.58
CA ASP A 374 1.50 21.58 -20.78
C ASP A 374 2.39 21.41 -19.56
N THR A 375 3.49 22.17 -19.48
CA THR A 375 4.57 21.85 -18.53
C THR A 375 4.43 22.62 -17.21
N LEU A 376 4.46 21.90 -16.07
CA LEU A 376 4.61 22.52 -14.74
C LEU A 376 6.10 22.67 -14.42
N VAL A 377 6.59 23.86 -14.08
CA VAL A 377 8.02 24.10 -13.80
C VAL A 377 8.21 24.70 -12.40
N ILE A 378 8.90 23.99 -11.52
CA ILE A 378 9.37 24.52 -10.23
C ILE A 378 10.76 25.13 -10.43
N ASP A 379 10.77 26.44 -10.71
CA ASP A 379 11.96 27.25 -10.96
C ASP A 379 12.56 27.80 -9.65
N GLY A 380 13.87 28.02 -9.68
CA GLY A 380 14.72 28.33 -8.54
C GLY A 380 14.92 27.13 -7.61
N GLN A 381 16.16 26.91 -7.17
CA GLN A 381 16.53 25.83 -6.24
C GLN A 381 15.69 25.87 -4.95
N ARG A 382 14.93 24.81 -4.70
CA ARG A 382 14.09 24.63 -3.50
C ARG A 382 14.77 23.77 -2.45
N GLY A 383 14.27 23.82 -1.22
CA GLY A 383 14.70 22.91 -0.16
C GLY A 383 14.15 21.49 -0.36
N SER A 384 12.84 21.37 -0.59
CA SER A 384 12.19 20.08 -0.83
C SER A 384 11.01 20.18 -1.79
N VAL A 385 10.85 19.17 -2.65
CA VAL A 385 9.65 18.97 -3.49
C VAL A 385 9.20 17.51 -3.38
N VAL A 386 7.93 17.29 -3.01
CA VAL A 386 7.30 15.96 -3.04
C VAL A 386 6.23 15.97 -4.13
N SER A 387 6.37 15.14 -5.16
CA SER A 387 5.33 14.89 -6.15
C SER A 387 4.40 13.76 -5.69
N ASN A 388 3.10 14.01 -5.78
CA ASN A 388 2.03 13.07 -5.45
C ASN A 388 0.99 13.10 -6.58
N PRO A 389 1.22 12.35 -7.67
CA PRO A 389 0.26 12.24 -8.75
C PRO A 389 -1.01 11.50 -8.33
N THR A 390 -2.10 11.76 -9.05
CA THR A 390 -3.42 11.15 -8.87
C THR A 390 -4.01 10.59 -10.17
N GLY A 391 -3.25 10.65 -11.26
CA GLY A 391 -3.62 10.20 -12.60
C GLY A 391 -2.63 10.72 -13.65
N PRO A 392 -2.80 10.40 -14.95
CA PRO A 392 -1.79 10.56 -16.00
C PRO A 392 -1.23 11.98 -16.24
N ASN A 393 -1.84 13.00 -15.65
CA ASN A 393 -1.52 14.43 -15.84
C ASN A 393 -2.03 15.33 -14.69
N SER A 394 -2.16 14.77 -13.49
CA SER A 394 -2.89 15.43 -12.39
C SER A 394 -2.35 15.00 -11.04
N GLY A 395 -2.34 15.90 -10.07
CA GLY A 395 -1.84 15.60 -8.74
C GLY A 395 -1.55 16.82 -7.88
N THR A 396 -0.63 16.64 -6.95
CA THR A 396 -0.14 17.72 -6.09
C THR A 396 1.37 17.68 -5.89
N LEU A 397 2.02 18.85 -6.02
CA LEU A 397 3.39 19.05 -5.58
C LEU A 397 3.38 19.73 -4.21
N VAL A 398 4.15 19.22 -3.25
CA VAL A 398 4.42 19.91 -1.98
C VAL A 398 5.82 20.52 -2.04
N VAL A 399 5.89 21.82 -2.27
CA VAL A 399 7.12 22.60 -2.49
C VAL A 399 7.43 23.41 -1.23
N ASP A 400 8.53 23.10 -0.54
CA ASP A 400 8.95 23.73 0.72
C ASP A 400 7.83 23.76 1.79
N GLY A 401 6.94 22.75 1.77
CA GLY A 401 5.76 22.62 2.65
C GLY A 401 4.46 23.22 2.10
N GLN A 402 4.50 23.91 0.95
CA GLN A 402 3.33 24.50 0.30
C GLN A 402 2.80 23.63 -0.84
N THR A 403 1.51 23.27 -0.80
CA THR A 403 0.85 22.51 -1.87
C THR A 403 0.58 23.36 -3.12
N ILE A 404 0.82 22.78 -4.29
CA ILE A 404 0.36 23.23 -5.61
C ILE A 404 -0.44 22.07 -6.22
N THR A 405 -1.71 22.29 -6.52
CA THR A 405 -2.58 21.30 -7.19
C THR A 405 -2.57 21.53 -8.70
N TYR A 406 -2.51 20.44 -9.48
CA TYR A 406 -2.53 20.52 -10.94
C TYR A 406 -3.41 19.48 -11.63
N ALA A 407 -3.82 19.78 -12.86
CA ALA A 407 -4.53 18.89 -13.77
C ALA A 407 -4.17 19.24 -15.23
N GLY A 408 -4.20 18.25 -16.14
CA GLY A 408 -3.85 18.48 -17.54
C GLY A 408 -2.43 19.00 -17.75
N LEU A 409 -1.45 18.62 -16.92
CA LEU A 409 -0.05 19.03 -17.07
C LEU A 409 0.88 17.81 -17.24
N GLU A 410 1.60 17.78 -18.36
CA GLU A 410 2.61 16.79 -18.72
C GLU A 410 3.78 17.48 -19.47
N PRO A 411 5.05 17.44 -19.00
CA PRO A 411 5.58 16.85 -17.77
C PRO A 411 5.68 17.86 -16.60
N VAL A 412 6.21 17.40 -15.46
CA VAL A 412 6.64 18.23 -14.33
C VAL A 412 8.17 18.38 -14.33
N ASP A 413 8.67 19.61 -14.39
CA ASP A 413 10.08 20.00 -14.23
C ASP A 413 10.37 20.44 -12.78
N ILE A 414 11.35 19.82 -12.12
CA ILE A 414 11.66 20.02 -10.69
C ILE A 414 13.12 20.49 -10.50
N SER A 415 13.32 21.49 -9.62
CA SER A 415 14.64 22.00 -9.22
C SER A 415 14.71 22.17 -7.69
N ALA A 416 15.24 21.17 -6.98
CA ALA A 416 15.28 21.16 -5.51
C ALA A 416 16.43 20.33 -4.95
N ALA A 417 16.84 20.62 -3.71
CA ALA A 417 17.82 19.82 -2.98
C ALA A 417 17.28 18.43 -2.62
N SER A 418 16.07 18.33 -2.08
CA SER A 418 15.38 17.04 -1.92
C SER A 418 14.21 16.92 -2.88
N VAL A 419 14.13 15.80 -3.61
CA VAL A 419 12.98 15.44 -4.44
C VAL A 419 12.46 14.06 -4.04
N THR A 420 11.15 13.96 -3.86
CA THR A 420 10.44 12.68 -3.73
C THR A 420 9.42 12.59 -4.86
N VAL A 421 9.39 11.46 -5.57
CA VAL A 421 8.32 11.11 -6.52
C VAL A 421 7.61 9.87 -5.99
N ASN A 422 6.33 10.00 -5.65
CA ASN A 422 5.48 8.86 -5.33
C ASN A 422 4.75 8.38 -6.60
N GLY A 423 4.52 7.08 -6.72
CA GLY A 423 3.44 6.51 -7.53
C GLY A 423 2.07 6.74 -6.89
N THR A 424 1.05 6.02 -7.34
CA THR A 424 -0.35 6.28 -6.94
C THR A 424 -0.82 5.30 -5.85
N SER A 425 -2.06 4.80 -5.96
CA SER A 425 -2.59 3.72 -5.13
C SER A 425 -3.10 2.55 -5.99
N GLY A 426 -2.49 2.36 -7.17
CA GLY A 426 -2.73 1.26 -8.09
C GLY A 426 -1.62 0.22 -8.03
N ASN A 427 -1.41 -0.50 -9.13
CA ASN A 427 -0.28 -1.43 -9.27
C ASN A 427 0.60 -0.91 -10.41
N GLU A 428 1.63 -0.13 -10.07
CA GLU A 428 2.43 0.59 -11.06
C GLU A 428 3.74 -0.12 -11.42
N THR A 429 4.35 0.30 -12.54
CA THR A 429 5.75 -0.01 -12.85
C THR A 429 6.46 1.27 -13.27
N LEU A 430 7.13 1.86 -12.30
CA LEU A 430 7.89 3.10 -12.40
C LEU A 430 9.22 2.84 -13.09
N LEU A 431 9.62 3.74 -13.99
CA LEU A 431 10.89 3.72 -14.71
C LEU A 431 11.76 4.90 -14.25
N VAL A 432 13.07 4.67 -14.12
CA VAL A 432 14.04 5.69 -13.69
C VAL A 432 15.27 5.66 -14.60
N HIS A 433 15.55 6.78 -15.28
CA HIS A 433 16.66 6.91 -16.22
C HIS A 433 17.11 8.36 -16.40
N GLN A 434 18.31 8.58 -16.95
CA GLN A 434 18.75 9.89 -17.45
C GLN A 434 17.80 10.36 -18.56
N HIS A 435 17.34 11.61 -18.49
CA HIS A 435 16.44 12.20 -19.49
C HIS A 435 17.08 12.10 -20.90
N PRO A 436 16.41 11.49 -21.90
CA PRO A 436 17.06 10.95 -23.10
C PRO A 436 17.65 12.01 -24.05
N SER A 437 17.26 13.28 -23.88
CA SER A 437 17.76 14.43 -24.62
C SER A 437 18.36 15.54 -23.75
N ASP A 438 18.48 15.34 -22.43
CA ASP A 438 19.02 16.34 -21.50
C ASP A 438 19.81 15.67 -20.36
N SER A 439 21.13 15.59 -20.53
CA SER A 439 22.02 15.01 -19.50
C SER A 439 22.15 15.85 -18.23
N THR A 440 21.40 16.95 -18.08
CA THR A 440 21.29 17.71 -16.83
C THR A 440 20.07 17.30 -15.98
N LYS A 441 19.22 16.39 -16.48
CA LYS A 441 18.03 15.89 -15.77
C LYS A 441 17.96 14.37 -15.68
N VAL A 442 17.43 13.86 -14.57
CA VAL A 442 16.92 12.49 -14.41
C VAL A 442 15.41 12.50 -14.66
N GLN A 443 14.86 11.41 -15.18
CA GLN A 443 13.43 11.20 -15.37
C GLN A 443 12.91 10.07 -14.48
N VAL A 444 11.68 10.27 -14.01
CA VAL A 444 10.83 9.24 -13.37
C VAL A 444 9.50 9.24 -14.13
N THR A 445 9.07 8.07 -14.59
CA THR A 445 7.81 7.87 -15.35
C THR A 445 7.10 6.61 -14.88
N SER A 446 5.85 6.38 -15.31
CA SER A 446 5.25 5.03 -15.27
C SER A 446 5.15 4.43 -16.67
N SER A 447 5.45 3.14 -16.79
CA SER A 447 5.42 2.40 -18.05
C SER A 447 4.01 2.18 -18.64
N ASP A 448 2.97 2.32 -17.82
CA ASP A 448 1.55 2.28 -18.21
C ASP A 448 0.91 3.69 -18.35
N ALA A 449 1.70 4.74 -18.10
CA ALA A 449 1.26 6.14 -18.01
C ALA A 449 0.17 6.41 -16.94
N SER A 450 0.18 5.69 -15.81
CA SER A 450 -0.66 5.98 -14.63
C SER A 450 -0.47 7.39 -14.05
N PHE A 451 0.72 7.99 -14.21
CA PHE A 451 1.05 9.36 -13.86
C PHE A 451 2.02 10.03 -14.86
N GLU A 452 2.09 11.36 -14.83
CA GLU A 452 2.93 12.15 -15.72
C GLU A 452 4.44 12.02 -15.46
N THR A 453 5.24 12.30 -16.49
CA THR A 453 6.71 12.31 -16.36
C THR A 453 7.18 13.41 -15.40
N SER A 454 7.99 13.03 -14.40
CA SER A 454 8.72 13.96 -13.53
C SER A 454 10.19 14.06 -13.99
N ASN A 455 10.65 15.27 -14.31
CA ASN A 455 12.04 15.56 -14.66
C ASN A 455 12.75 16.27 -13.48
N ILE A 456 13.84 15.70 -12.97
CA ILE A 456 14.60 16.20 -11.82
C ILE A 456 15.91 16.83 -12.30
N THR A 457 16.11 18.12 -12.03
CA THR A 457 17.36 18.84 -12.31
C THR A 457 18.49 18.34 -11.42
N ILE A 458 19.53 17.73 -12.00
CA ILE A 458 20.66 17.16 -11.26
C ILE A 458 21.43 18.23 -10.48
N ALA A 459 21.65 19.39 -11.08
CA ALA A 459 22.40 20.48 -10.45
C ALA A 459 21.66 20.98 -9.20
N GLY A 460 22.28 20.81 -8.03
CA GLY A 460 21.74 21.24 -6.73
C GLY A 460 20.93 20.18 -5.98
N THR A 461 20.53 19.08 -6.63
CA THR A 461 19.91 17.94 -5.95
C THR A 461 20.92 17.26 -5.02
N THR A 462 20.49 16.98 -3.79
CA THR A 462 21.21 16.22 -2.75
C THR A 462 20.52 14.90 -2.39
N SER A 463 19.22 14.75 -2.69
CA SER A 463 18.49 13.49 -2.52
C SER A 463 17.35 13.34 -3.54
N LEU A 464 17.22 12.14 -4.11
CA LEU A 464 16.08 11.68 -4.92
C LEU A 464 15.50 10.41 -4.28
N THR A 465 14.24 10.46 -3.88
CA THR A 465 13.44 9.29 -3.50
C THR A 465 12.42 8.98 -4.59
N VAL A 466 12.35 7.72 -5.03
CA VAL A 466 11.26 7.20 -5.86
C VAL A 466 10.55 6.10 -5.08
N ASN A 467 9.25 6.28 -4.85
CA ASN A 467 8.42 5.39 -4.04
C ASN A 467 7.27 4.86 -4.89
N GLY A 468 7.03 3.55 -4.91
CA GLY A 468 5.95 2.90 -5.65
C GLY A 468 4.55 3.41 -5.25
N GLY A 469 4.38 3.81 -3.99
CA GLY A 469 3.10 4.30 -3.48
C GLY A 469 2.39 3.23 -2.67
N GLY A 470 1.25 2.74 -3.16
CA GLY A 470 0.51 1.69 -2.48
C GLY A 470 -0.34 0.82 -3.40
N GLY A 471 0.20 -0.34 -3.75
CA GLY A 471 -0.56 -1.50 -4.22
C GLY A 471 0.37 -2.69 -4.42
N THR A 472 0.78 -2.98 -5.64
CA THR A 472 1.83 -3.96 -5.93
C THR A 472 2.72 -3.43 -7.05
N ASP A 473 3.79 -2.78 -6.62
CA ASP A 473 4.52 -1.81 -7.42
C ASP A 473 5.93 -2.30 -7.74
N THR A 474 6.39 -1.97 -8.95
CA THR A 474 7.76 -2.20 -9.39
C THR A 474 8.46 -0.87 -9.67
N VAL A 475 9.71 -0.73 -9.24
CA VAL A 475 10.60 0.38 -9.64
C VAL A 475 11.76 -0.22 -10.44
N THR A 476 11.90 0.20 -11.69
CA THR A 476 12.93 -0.31 -12.61
C THR A 476 13.86 0.83 -13.02
N VAL A 477 15.16 0.64 -12.83
CA VAL A 477 16.17 1.49 -13.45
C VAL A 477 16.48 0.91 -14.83
N ASP A 478 15.83 1.44 -15.86
CA ASP A 478 15.86 0.94 -17.24
C ASP A 478 16.92 1.61 -18.12
N GLY A 479 17.46 2.75 -17.68
CA GLY A 479 18.57 3.46 -18.31
C GLY A 479 19.54 4.03 -17.28
N ASN A 480 20.75 4.41 -17.71
CA ASN A 480 21.77 4.96 -16.81
C ASN A 480 21.24 6.16 -16.01
N VAL A 481 21.68 6.32 -14.76
CA VAL A 481 21.33 7.45 -13.87
C VAL A 481 22.62 8.02 -13.27
N ALA A 482 22.85 9.33 -13.44
CA ALA A 482 23.97 10.04 -12.81
C ALA A 482 23.45 11.17 -11.91
N LEU A 483 23.75 11.08 -10.61
CA LEU A 483 23.34 12.05 -9.58
C LEU A 483 24.54 12.38 -8.66
N PRO A 484 25.53 13.16 -9.15
CA PRO A 484 26.85 13.26 -8.52
C PRO A 484 26.81 13.86 -7.11
N GLY A 485 27.10 13.05 -6.10
CA GLY A 485 27.08 13.44 -4.69
C GLY A 485 25.69 13.53 -4.04
N ALA A 486 24.64 13.07 -4.73
CA ALA A 486 23.28 13.01 -4.19
C ALA A 486 22.91 11.57 -3.80
N SER A 487 22.09 11.41 -2.76
CA SER A 487 21.55 10.11 -2.37
C SER A 487 20.36 9.71 -3.26
N VAL A 488 20.29 8.43 -3.63
CA VAL A 488 19.17 7.83 -4.36
C VAL A 488 18.52 6.77 -3.48
N THR A 489 17.22 6.92 -3.21
CA THR A 489 16.40 5.93 -2.51
C THR A 489 15.29 5.43 -3.44
N LEU A 490 15.18 4.11 -3.63
CA LEU A 490 14.06 3.48 -4.35
C LEU A 490 13.26 2.61 -3.37
N GLN A 491 11.94 2.73 -3.36
CA GLN A 491 11.04 2.02 -2.43
C GLN A 491 9.84 1.42 -3.20
N SER A 492 9.54 0.13 -3.03
CA SER A 492 8.41 -0.58 -3.66
C SER A 492 8.35 -2.04 -3.18
N GLN A 493 7.51 -2.91 -3.74
CA GLN A 493 7.60 -4.36 -3.48
C GLN A 493 8.72 -5.01 -4.32
N THR A 494 8.89 -4.58 -5.58
CA THR A 494 9.95 -5.06 -6.47
C THR A 494 10.83 -3.92 -6.98
N ILE A 495 12.15 -4.06 -6.87
CA ILE A 495 13.14 -3.11 -7.41
C ILE A 495 14.08 -3.88 -8.36
N THR A 496 14.29 -3.36 -9.57
CA THR A 496 15.23 -3.95 -10.53
C THR A 496 16.14 -2.91 -11.18
N VAL A 497 17.34 -3.34 -11.58
CA VAL A 497 18.23 -2.56 -12.46
C VAL A 497 18.56 -3.40 -13.68
N ALA A 498 18.33 -2.84 -14.87
CA ALA A 498 18.43 -3.58 -16.13
C ALA A 498 19.89 -3.87 -16.55
N SER A 499 20.05 -4.82 -17.47
CA SER A 499 21.35 -5.31 -17.91
C SER A 499 22.22 -4.22 -18.55
N GLY A 500 23.41 -4.00 -17.98
CA GLY A 500 24.36 -2.96 -18.41
C GLY A 500 24.06 -1.55 -17.90
N VAL A 501 22.98 -1.34 -17.14
CA VAL A 501 22.61 -0.03 -16.60
C VAL A 501 23.53 0.39 -15.45
N THR A 502 23.94 1.66 -15.46
CA THR A 502 24.79 2.28 -14.43
C THR A 502 23.99 3.27 -13.57
N VAL A 503 24.01 3.11 -12.25
CA VAL A 503 23.60 4.12 -11.27
C VAL A 503 24.86 4.68 -10.60
N ASP A 504 25.16 5.96 -10.82
CA ASP A 504 26.33 6.64 -10.27
C ASP A 504 25.95 7.86 -9.43
N THR A 505 26.37 7.83 -8.17
CA THR A 505 26.19 8.88 -7.15
C THR A 505 27.53 9.44 -6.65
N THR A 506 28.65 9.08 -7.28
CA THR A 506 29.99 9.56 -6.90
C THR A 506 30.19 11.04 -7.22
N GLY A 507 30.96 11.76 -6.40
CA GLY A 507 30.95 13.23 -6.45
C GLY A 507 32.07 13.94 -5.67
N ALA A 508 31.87 15.22 -5.36
CA ALA A 508 32.82 16.01 -4.56
C ALA A 508 32.82 15.59 -3.07
N GLY A 509 31.68 15.08 -2.60
CA GLY A 509 31.60 13.92 -1.73
C GLY A 509 30.63 12.93 -2.40
N ASP A 510 30.73 11.64 -2.11
CA ASP A 510 29.85 10.64 -2.71
C ASP A 510 28.49 10.57 -1.99
N GLY A 511 27.41 10.35 -2.76
CA GLY A 511 26.07 10.10 -2.22
C GLY A 511 25.90 8.65 -1.73
N SER A 512 24.66 8.22 -1.50
CA SER A 512 24.31 6.84 -1.17
C SER A 512 23.32 6.24 -2.17
N ILE A 513 23.32 4.92 -2.34
CA ILE A 513 22.27 4.17 -3.04
C ILE A 513 21.55 3.28 -2.03
N ALA A 514 20.24 3.47 -1.85
CA ALA A 514 19.39 2.69 -0.97
C ALA A 514 18.19 2.12 -1.74
N PHE A 515 18.15 0.81 -1.96
CA PHE A 515 16.98 0.13 -2.53
C PHE A 515 16.27 -0.62 -1.41
N GLU A 516 15.00 -0.31 -1.19
CA GLU A 516 14.20 -0.72 -0.04
C GLU A 516 12.92 -1.42 -0.54
N ALA A 517 13.03 -2.71 -0.85
CA ALA A 517 11.88 -3.52 -1.23
C ALA A 517 11.09 -3.94 0.03
N SER A 518 9.78 -3.72 0.06
CA SER A 518 8.93 -3.99 1.23
C SER A 518 7.51 -4.42 0.85
N ASP A 519 7.05 -5.53 1.41
CA ASP A 519 5.64 -5.98 1.35
C ASP A 519 5.18 -6.42 2.75
N THR A 520 3.95 -6.09 3.13
CA THR A 520 3.39 -6.33 4.47
C THR A 520 1.90 -6.65 4.40
N GLN A 521 1.55 -7.89 4.76
CA GLN A 521 0.26 -8.49 4.44
C GLN A 521 -0.42 -9.10 5.67
N THR A 522 -1.61 -8.60 6.02
CA THR A 522 -2.49 -9.25 7.01
C THR A 522 -3.39 -10.31 6.37
N GLY A 523 -3.64 -10.21 5.06
CA GLY A 523 -4.70 -10.96 4.41
C GLY A 523 -6.10 -10.60 4.93
N SER A 524 -7.10 -11.39 4.50
CA SER A 524 -8.50 -11.27 4.90
C SER A 524 -9.13 -12.66 5.04
N SER A 525 -10.01 -12.82 6.03
CA SER A 525 -10.71 -14.09 6.31
C SER A 525 -11.97 -14.26 5.46
N THR A 526 -12.22 -15.45 4.94
CA THR A 526 -13.51 -15.86 4.36
C THR A 526 -13.86 -17.26 4.84
N LEU A 527 -14.92 -17.40 5.64
CA LEU A 527 -15.36 -18.67 6.23
C LEU A 527 -14.21 -19.42 6.92
N GLY A 528 -13.52 -18.76 7.86
CA GLY A 528 -12.35 -19.30 8.56
C GLY A 528 -11.05 -19.45 7.74
N TYR A 529 -11.09 -19.35 6.41
CA TYR A 529 -9.89 -19.44 5.58
C TYR A 529 -9.18 -18.09 5.42
N VAL A 530 -7.86 -18.07 5.58
CA VAL A 530 -6.99 -16.88 5.42
C VAL A 530 -5.76 -17.26 4.59
N ALA A 531 -5.42 -16.47 3.56
CA ALA A 531 -4.29 -16.78 2.66
C ALA A 531 -3.42 -15.55 2.31
N PRO A 532 -2.68 -14.98 3.27
CA PRO A 532 -1.77 -13.86 3.01
C PRO A 532 -0.53 -14.33 2.22
N THR A 533 -0.09 -13.54 1.24
CA THR A 533 1.14 -13.76 0.48
C THR A 533 1.91 -12.45 0.35
N ALA A 534 3.09 -12.36 0.95
CA ALA A 534 3.98 -11.19 0.86
C ALA A 534 5.24 -11.48 0.04
N LEU A 535 5.57 -10.63 -0.93
CA LEU A 535 6.71 -10.79 -1.84
C LEU A 535 7.53 -9.50 -1.92
N SER A 536 8.81 -9.56 -1.57
CA SER A 536 9.77 -8.46 -1.76
C SER A 536 11.01 -8.92 -2.52
N LEU A 537 11.42 -8.14 -3.52
CA LEU A 537 12.52 -8.49 -4.43
C LEU A 537 13.39 -7.28 -4.78
N ILE A 538 14.70 -7.43 -4.67
CA ILE A 538 15.70 -6.58 -5.33
C ILE A 538 16.54 -7.45 -6.25
N SER A 539 16.54 -7.14 -7.56
CA SER A 539 17.33 -7.87 -8.55
C SER A 539 18.25 -6.94 -9.35
N LEU A 540 19.56 -7.15 -9.20
CA LEU A 540 20.62 -6.51 -9.98
C LEU A 540 21.22 -7.54 -10.94
N ASN A 541 21.01 -7.38 -12.24
CA ASN A 541 21.46 -8.33 -13.25
C ASN A 541 22.35 -7.61 -14.28
N ALA A 542 23.66 -7.89 -14.28
CA ALA A 542 24.68 -7.14 -15.04
C ALA A 542 24.65 -5.62 -14.80
N ALA A 543 24.23 -5.19 -13.60
CA ALA A 543 24.07 -3.78 -13.24
C ALA A 543 25.36 -3.18 -12.67
N ILE A 544 25.55 -1.87 -12.81
CA ILE A 544 26.72 -1.15 -12.29
C ILE A 544 26.26 -0.11 -11.27
N LEU A 545 26.61 -0.27 -9.99
CA LEU A 545 26.29 0.70 -8.94
C LEU A 545 27.59 1.35 -8.44
N ARG A 546 27.59 2.69 -8.33
CA ARG A 546 28.75 3.50 -7.92
C ARG A 546 28.32 4.55 -6.91
N SER A 547 28.88 4.52 -5.69
CA SER A 547 28.38 5.33 -4.57
C SER A 547 29.39 5.53 -3.43
N GLY A 548 28.97 6.24 -2.38
CA GLY A 548 29.62 6.32 -1.08
C GLY A 548 29.10 5.27 -0.08
N SER A 549 27.88 4.76 -0.29
CA SER A 549 27.38 3.53 0.34
C SER A 549 26.30 2.88 -0.52
N ILE A 550 26.19 1.55 -0.47
CA ILE A 550 25.18 0.79 -1.21
C ILE A 550 24.42 -0.07 -0.20
N SER A 551 23.09 0.09 -0.09
CA SER A 551 22.21 -0.72 0.75
C SER A 551 21.06 -1.28 -0.08
N LEU A 552 20.90 -2.59 -0.05
CA LEU A 552 19.88 -3.34 -0.79
C LEU A 552 19.09 -4.17 0.22
N THR A 553 17.91 -3.70 0.62
CA THR A 553 17.11 -4.27 1.70
C THR A 553 15.75 -4.75 1.18
N ALA A 554 15.48 -6.07 1.22
CA ALA A 554 14.17 -6.65 0.93
C ALA A 554 13.48 -7.13 2.21
N THR A 555 12.23 -6.75 2.46
CA THR A 555 11.45 -7.13 3.64
C THR A 555 10.06 -7.63 3.26
N ALA A 556 9.75 -8.89 3.60
CA ALA A 556 8.40 -9.45 3.49
C ALA A 556 7.84 -9.77 4.88
N THR A 557 6.64 -9.29 5.18
CA THR A 557 6.00 -9.47 6.50
C THR A 557 4.57 -9.98 6.35
N VAL A 558 4.23 -11.03 7.11
CA VAL A 558 2.90 -11.64 7.12
C VAL A 558 2.37 -11.74 8.55
N THR A 559 1.31 -10.99 8.86
CA THR A 559 0.74 -10.87 10.21
C THR A 559 -0.78 -10.96 10.21
N PRO A 560 -1.37 -12.13 9.91
CA PRO A 560 -2.82 -12.33 9.89
C PRO A 560 -3.42 -12.35 11.30
N ALA A 561 -4.60 -11.73 11.43
CA ALA A 561 -5.45 -11.90 12.60
C ALA A 561 -6.17 -13.26 12.55
N SER A 562 -6.39 -13.89 13.71
CA SER A 562 -7.27 -15.07 13.80
C SER A 562 -8.70 -14.67 13.41
N PRO A 563 -9.38 -15.44 12.55
CA PRO A 563 -10.83 -15.42 12.45
C PRO A 563 -11.50 -15.78 13.78
N THR A 564 -12.81 -15.54 13.87
CA THR A 564 -13.66 -15.95 15.01
C THR A 564 -14.46 -17.24 14.74
N ASP A 565 -14.10 -17.97 13.68
CA ASP A 565 -14.78 -19.19 13.24
C ASP A 565 -14.38 -20.42 14.09
N HIS A 566 -15.25 -21.44 14.11
CA HIS A 566 -15.00 -22.73 14.76
C HIS A 566 -14.07 -23.66 13.95
N TYR A 567 -13.87 -23.33 12.67
CA TYR A 567 -12.98 -24.02 11.75
C TYR A 567 -12.12 -22.95 11.07
N ILE A 568 -10.81 -22.96 11.31
CA ILE A 568 -9.86 -21.96 10.82
C ILE A 568 -8.75 -22.65 10.03
N ALA A 569 -8.39 -22.08 8.89
CA ALA A 569 -7.32 -22.58 8.03
C ALA A 569 -6.47 -21.43 7.46
N LEU A 570 -5.20 -21.40 7.82
CA LEU A 570 -4.21 -20.44 7.31
C LEU A 570 -3.31 -21.07 6.24
N ASN A 571 -3.07 -20.35 5.16
CA ASN A 571 -2.04 -20.62 4.16
C ASN A 571 -1.18 -19.37 3.94
N ALA A 572 -0.17 -19.18 4.78
CA ALA A 572 0.69 -18.00 4.80
C ALA A 572 1.98 -18.20 3.99
N ASN A 573 2.29 -17.25 3.10
CA ASN A 573 3.49 -17.29 2.26
C ASN A 573 4.24 -15.97 2.37
N SER A 574 5.54 -16.01 2.70
CA SER A 574 6.39 -14.82 2.80
C SER A 574 7.72 -15.07 2.09
N THR A 575 8.13 -14.16 1.20
CA THR A 575 9.42 -14.28 0.47
C THR A 575 10.11 -12.94 0.34
N ALA A 576 11.34 -12.85 0.85
CA ALA A 576 12.23 -11.71 0.68
C ALA A 576 13.50 -12.14 -0.06
N THR A 577 13.85 -11.45 -1.15
CA THR A 577 15.03 -11.77 -1.97
C THR A 577 15.83 -10.53 -2.33
N VAL A 578 17.15 -10.58 -2.12
CA VAL A 578 18.13 -9.64 -2.69
C VAL A 578 19.13 -10.44 -3.51
N GLU A 579 19.27 -10.11 -4.79
CA GLU A 579 20.19 -10.80 -5.69
C GLU A 579 21.05 -9.85 -6.53
N VAL A 580 22.35 -10.19 -6.61
CA VAL A 580 23.36 -9.48 -7.41
C VAL A 580 24.03 -10.50 -8.32
N ILE A 581 23.57 -10.53 -9.58
CA ILE A 581 23.81 -11.61 -10.53
C ILE A 581 24.32 -11.06 -11.88
N GLY A 582 24.66 -11.95 -12.81
CA GLY A 582 24.96 -11.58 -14.20
C GLY A 582 26.19 -10.68 -14.36
N ASP A 583 27.20 -10.84 -13.51
CA ASP A 583 28.47 -10.10 -13.56
C ASP A 583 28.32 -8.60 -13.17
N SER A 584 27.39 -8.32 -12.25
CA SER A 584 27.13 -6.98 -11.72
C SER A 584 28.35 -6.37 -10.98
N VAL A 585 28.48 -5.05 -10.99
CA VAL A 585 29.64 -4.31 -10.46
C VAL A 585 29.19 -3.28 -9.42
N LEU A 586 29.46 -3.52 -8.14
CA LEU A 586 29.13 -2.63 -7.03
C LEU A 586 30.41 -1.96 -6.49
N ARG A 587 30.49 -0.63 -6.54
CA ARG A 587 31.67 0.16 -6.16
C ARG A 587 31.28 1.21 -5.13
N SER A 588 31.91 1.18 -3.96
CA SER A 588 31.57 2.04 -2.82
C SER A 588 32.82 2.69 -2.20
N SER A 589 32.75 3.94 -1.72
CA SER A 589 33.78 4.54 -0.84
C SER A 589 33.49 4.35 0.65
N GLY A 590 32.45 3.57 0.95
CA GLY A 590 32.03 3.08 2.27
C GLY A 590 31.44 1.67 2.12
N ASP A 591 30.41 1.37 2.91
CA ASP A 591 29.90 0.00 3.04
C ASP A 591 29.04 -0.46 1.85
N ILE A 592 28.89 -1.78 1.71
CA ILE A 592 27.97 -2.45 0.79
C ILE A 592 27.17 -3.49 1.60
N THR A 593 25.84 -3.33 1.63
CA THR A 593 24.92 -4.18 2.39
C THR A 593 23.85 -4.77 1.49
N LEU A 594 23.69 -6.09 1.56
CA LEU A 594 22.54 -6.85 1.03
C LEU A 594 21.83 -7.45 2.24
N ALA A 595 20.52 -7.25 2.37
CA ALA A 595 19.73 -7.73 3.50
C ALA A 595 18.34 -8.21 3.05
N ALA A 596 18.02 -9.49 3.25
CA ALA A 596 16.71 -10.06 2.99
C ALA A 596 16.05 -10.49 4.32
N THR A 597 14.86 -9.99 4.63
CA THR A 597 14.15 -10.27 5.88
C THR A 597 12.74 -10.80 5.58
N SER A 598 12.46 -12.05 5.96
CA SER A 598 11.11 -12.62 5.92
C SER A 598 10.57 -12.81 7.33
N THR A 599 9.38 -12.30 7.61
CA THR A 599 8.69 -12.45 8.90
C THR A 599 7.29 -13.00 8.72
N VAL A 600 6.96 -14.07 9.41
CA VAL A 600 5.58 -14.55 9.61
C VAL A 600 5.27 -14.59 11.09
N THR A 601 4.14 -14.02 11.50
CA THR A 601 3.64 -14.14 12.88
C THR A 601 2.13 -14.34 12.84
N ALA A 602 1.70 -15.56 13.15
CA ALA A 602 0.32 -15.99 12.96
C ALA A 602 -0.14 -16.92 14.09
N ALA A 603 -1.10 -16.45 14.89
CA ALA A 603 -1.82 -17.26 15.87
C ALA A 603 -3.26 -17.45 15.40
N MET A 604 -3.68 -18.70 15.23
CA MET A 604 -5.01 -19.11 14.79
C MET A 604 -5.69 -19.90 15.91
N THR A 605 -6.83 -19.42 16.41
CA THR A 605 -7.52 -20.03 17.57
C THR A 605 -8.98 -20.25 17.28
N ALA A 606 -9.32 -21.51 16.97
CA ALA A 606 -10.69 -21.98 16.88
C ALA A 606 -11.18 -22.39 18.27
N ASN A 607 -12.36 -21.93 18.65
CA ASN A 607 -13.03 -22.26 19.92
C ASN A 607 -14.32 -23.03 19.61
N GLY A 608 -14.70 -24.00 20.44
CA GLY A 608 -15.88 -24.82 20.23
C GLY A 608 -17.19 -24.05 20.38
N ASP A 609 -18.16 -24.31 19.51
CA ASP A 609 -19.51 -23.76 19.68
C ASP A 609 -20.22 -24.40 20.88
N SER A 610 -20.60 -23.58 21.86
CA SER A 610 -21.43 -23.99 23.00
C SER A 610 -22.83 -24.54 22.63
N SER A 611 -23.31 -24.33 21.39
CA SER A 611 -24.53 -24.96 20.89
C SER A 611 -24.30 -26.39 20.36
N GLN A 612 -23.07 -26.76 20.00
CA GLN A 612 -22.72 -28.12 19.60
C GLN A 612 -22.70 -29.03 20.83
N THR A 613 -23.44 -30.14 20.76
CA THR A 613 -23.58 -31.12 21.84
C THR A 613 -23.39 -32.56 21.38
N ASP A 614 -23.23 -32.79 20.07
CA ASP A 614 -23.05 -34.12 19.48
C ASP A 614 -21.56 -34.53 19.48
N PRO A 615 -21.16 -35.60 20.19
CA PRO A 615 -19.77 -36.07 20.21
C PRO A 615 -19.33 -36.74 18.90
N GLY A 616 -20.21 -36.92 17.92
CA GLY A 616 -19.89 -37.49 16.59
C GLY A 616 -19.18 -36.53 15.62
N PHE A 617 -18.78 -35.33 16.07
CA PHE A 617 -18.15 -34.30 15.24
C PHE A 617 -16.89 -33.71 15.88
N ASP A 618 -16.12 -32.99 15.08
CA ASP A 618 -15.07 -32.09 15.56
C ASP A 618 -15.68 -30.72 15.86
N ALA A 619 -15.46 -30.19 17.05
CA ALA A 619 -16.10 -28.95 17.52
C ALA A 619 -15.19 -27.71 17.36
N ALA A 620 -13.86 -27.89 17.31
CA ALA A 620 -12.91 -26.83 17.03
C ALA A 620 -11.74 -27.34 16.19
N ILE A 621 -11.43 -26.69 15.07
CA ILE A 621 -10.29 -27.03 14.21
C ILE A 621 -9.49 -25.78 13.86
N ALA A 622 -8.18 -25.77 14.12
CA ALA A 622 -7.26 -24.77 13.59
C ALA A 622 -6.13 -25.43 12.81
N GLY A 623 -6.03 -25.12 11.51
CA GLY A 623 -4.93 -25.50 10.64
C GLY A 623 -4.07 -24.30 10.25
N SER A 624 -2.76 -24.48 10.24
CA SER A 624 -1.78 -23.48 9.81
C SER A 624 -0.73 -24.11 8.92
N LEU A 625 -0.68 -23.67 7.66
CA LEU A 625 0.41 -23.92 6.73
C LEU A 625 1.18 -22.61 6.51
N VAL A 626 2.49 -22.64 6.74
CA VAL A 626 3.38 -21.48 6.60
C VAL A 626 4.60 -21.84 5.76
N SER A 627 4.84 -21.04 4.72
CA SER A 627 6.08 -21.03 3.94
C SER A 627 6.77 -19.68 4.09
N SER A 628 8.04 -19.67 4.52
CA SER A 628 8.82 -18.44 4.67
C SER A 628 10.22 -18.58 4.09
N THR A 629 10.58 -17.70 3.15
CA THR A 629 11.90 -17.70 2.48
C THR A 629 12.59 -16.34 2.60
N ALA A 630 13.85 -16.33 3.04
CA ALA A 630 14.73 -15.17 2.98
C ALA A 630 16.02 -15.55 2.24
N THR A 631 16.38 -14.84 1.17
CA THR A 631 17.60 -15.11 0.39
C THR A 631 18.35 -13.81 0.05
N SER A 632 19.63 -13.74 0.41
CA SER A 632 20.56 -12.71 -0.09
C SER A 632 21.73 -13.38 -0.82
N ARG A 633 21.94 -13.03 -2.10
CA ARG A 633 22.94 -13.71 -2.94
C ARG A 633 23.76 -12.79 -3.82
N ILE A 634 25.02 -13.17 -4.03
CA ILE A 634 25.93 -12.60 -5.03
C ILE A 634 26.44 -13.76 -5.90
N SER A 635 26.32 -13.67 -7.23
CA SER A 635 26.70 -14.76 -8.15
C SER A 635 27.38 -14.29 -9.44
N GLY A 636 27.75 -15.25 -10.29
CA GLY A 636 28.41 -15.01 -11.58
C GLY A 636 29.87 -14.56 -11.40
N ASN A 637 30.33 -13.63 -12.23
CA ASN A 637 31.63 -12.96 -12.12
C ASN A 637 31.50 -11.54 -11.54
N SER A 638 30.51 -11.32 -10.67
CA SER A 638 30.23 -10.00 -10.08
C SER A 638 31.41 -9.44 -9.28
N VAL A 639 31.60 -8.12 -9.30
CA VAL A 639 32.76 -7.45 -8.69
C VAL A 639 32.33 -6.39 -7.68
N LEU A 640 32.75 -6.56 -6.42
CA LEU A 640 32.37 -5.69 -5.30
C LEU A 640 33.61 -5.07 -4.64
N GLY A 641 33.52 -3.80 -4.24
CA GLY A 641 34.54 -3.20 -3.37
C GLY A 641 34.72 -1.68 -3.51
N GLY A 642 35.92 -1.21 -3.20
CA GLY A 642 36.30 0.20 -3.24
C GLY A 642 36.06 0.91 -4.58
N LEU A 643 35.93 2.25 -4.54
CA LEU A 643 36.07 3.10 -5.73
C LEU A 643 37.48 2.97 -6.35
N ALA A 644 37.60 3.38 -7.61
CA ALA A 644 38.80 3.14 -8.43
C ALA A 644 40.07 3.89 -7.97
N ASP A 645 39.97 4.85 -7.06
CA ASP A 645 41.14 5.47 -6.39
C ASP A 645 41.79 4.56 -5.33
N GLY A 646 41.08 3.51 -4.87
CA GLY A 646 41.58 2.55 -3.89
C GLY A 646 41.86 3.10 -2.49
N SER A 647 41.42 4.33 -2.19
CA SER A 647 41.75 5.06 -0.95
C SER A 647 40.89 4.68 0.26
N ARG A 648 39.70 4.13 0.02
CA ARG A 648 38.72 3.75 1.05
C ARG A 648 38.07 2.43 0.69
N LEU A 649 37.87 1.59 1.72
CA LEU A 649 37.08 0.36 1.67
C LEU A 649 36.11 0.41 2.86
N GLY A 650 34.84 0.06 2.66
CA GLY A 650 33.91 -0.27 3.74
C GLY A 650 33.70 -1.78 3.86
N ALA A 651 32.84 -2.20 4.78
CA ALA A 651 32.46 -3.59 4.97
C ALA A 651 31.55 -4.10 3.83
N LEU A 652 31.69 -5.39 3.49
CA LEU A 652 30.65 -6.13 2.78
C LEU A 652 29.79 -6.89 3.78
N THR A 653 28.48 -6.66 3.76
CA THR A 653 27.49 -7.40 4.55
C THR A 653 26.47 -8.06 3.62
N VAL A 654 26.27 -9.37 3.76
CA VAL A 654 25.25 -10.14 3.04
C VAL A 654 24.44 -10.92 4.08
N THR A 655 23.20 -10.50 4.35
CA THR A 655 22.38 -11.04 5.44
C THR A 655 21.04 -11.59 4.94
N ALA A 656 20.64 -12.75 5.47
CA ALA A 656 19.30 -13.28 5.31
C ALA A 656 18.72 -13.58 6.70
N THR A 657 17.63 -12.92 7.06
CA THR A 657 16.92 -13.12 8.34
C THR A 657 15.55 -13.71 8.08
N ASN A 658 15.19 -14.78 8.79
CA ASN A 658 13.88 -15.42 8.66
C ASN A 658 13.27 -15.68 10.04
N ASN A 659 12.13 -15.08 10.34
CA ASN A 659 11.43 -15.26 11.60
C ASN A 659 10.01 -15.78 11.36
N VAL A 660 9.70 -16.96 11.86
CA VAL A 660 8.36 -17.55 11.84
C VAL A 660 7.94 -17.87 13.27
N ASP A 661 6.82 -17.29 13.72
CA ASP A 661 6.07 -17.82 14.87
C ASP A 661 4.65 -18.16 14.44
N SER A 662 4.35 -19.47 14.41
CA SER A 662 3.06 -20.00 14.03
C SER A 662 2.46 -20.80 15.18
N ALA A 663 1.23 -20.47 15.56
CA ALA A 663 0.45 -21.19 16.55
C ALA A 663 -0.94 -21.53 16.01
N ALA A 664 -1.35 -22.79 16.15
CA ALA A 664 -2.69 -23.27 15.87
C ALA A 664 -3.31 -23.81 17.17
N THR A 665 -4.52 -23.37 17.50
CA THR A 665 -5.26 -23.79 18.70
C THR A 665 -6.67 -24.25 18.34
N GLY A 666 -7.01 -25.50 18.64
CA GLY A 666 -8.35 -26.08 18.46
C GLY A 666 -8.94 -26.47 19.81
N ASP A 667 -9.60 -25.53 20.47
CA ASP A 667 -10.13 -25.69 21.83
C ASP A 667 -11.63 -26.00 21.79
N ALA A 668 -12.01 -27.26 22.00
CA ALA A 668 -13.40 -27.69 22.07
C ALA A 668 -14.01 -27.61 23.48
N SER A 669 -13.30 -27.11 24.50
CA SER A 669 -13.76 -27.14 25.90
C SER A 669 -15.04 -26.33 26.17
N SER A 670 -15.34 -25.34 25.31
CA SER A 670 -16.58 -24.56 25.33
C SER A 670 -17.77 -25.23 24.65
N ALA A 671 -17.55 -26.26 23.83
CA ALA A 671 -18.62 -27.05 23.23
C ALA A 671 -19.17 -28.10 24.21
N GLY A 672 -20.42 -28.50 24.04
CA GLY A 672 -21.02 -29.59 24.80
C GLY A 672 -20.56 -30.98 24.38
N GLY A 673 -20.07 -31.15 23.14
CA GLY A 673 -19.58 -32.43 22.61
C GLY A 673 -18.67 -32.22 21.37
N GLY A 674 -17.81 -33.20 21.10
CA GLY A 674 -16.90 -33.22 19.95
C GLY A 674 -15.42 -33.01 20.27
N ALA A 675 -14.57 -33.14 19.25
CA ALA A 675 -13.12 -33.08 19.37
C ALA A 675 -12.51 -31.68 19.14
N GLY A 676 -11.34 -31.43 19.73
CA GLY A 676 -10.47 -30.29 19.40
C GLY A 676 -9.27 -30.72 18.56
N ILE A 677 -8.95 -29.97 17.50
CA ILE A 677 -7.91 -30.32 16.53
C ILE A 677 -7.02 -29.11 16.20
N ALA A 678 -5.70 -29.29 16.31
CA ALA A 678 -4.71 -28.29 15.92
C ALA A 678 -3.61 -28.87 15.02
N ILE A 679 -3.34 -28.22 13.90
CA ILE A 679 -2.34 -28.60 12.91
C ILE A 679 -1.46 -27.39 12.61
N GLY A 680 -0.16 -27.48 12.89
CA GLY A 680 0.83 -26.44 12.58
C GLY A 680 1.93 -27.00 11.68
N ASN A 681 2.11 -26.45 10.50
CA ASN A 681 3.02 -26.96 9.48
C ASN A 681 3.86 -25.79 8.92
N VAL A 682 5.16 -25.76 9.24
CA VAL A 682 6.08 -24.67 8.89
C VAL A 682 7.24 -25.20 8.05
N ASP A 683 7.40 -24.67 6.84
CA ASP A 683 8.63 -24.76 6.05
C ASP A 683 9.34 -23.38 6.02
N GLN A 684 10.63 -23.38 6.35
CA GLN A 684 11.44 -22.18 6.49
C GLN A 684 12.79 -22.34 5.76
N THR A 685 13.13 -21.38 4.90
CA THR A 685 14.42 -21.35 4.19
C THR A 685 15.12 -20.00 4.36
N THR A 686 16.40 -20.04 4.72
CA THR A 686 17.22 -18.85 4.98
C THR A 686 18.58 -19.04 4.34
N ARG A 687 18.93 -18.24 3.33
CA ARG A 687 20.20 -18.40 2.58
C ARG A 687 20.93 -17.08 2.38
N ALA A 688 22.19 -17.00 2.81
CA ALA A 688 23.07 -15.86 2.56
C ALA A 688 24.36 -16.36 1.90
N TYR A 689 24.65 -15.99 0.65
CA TYR A 689 25.79 -16.60 -0.04
C TYR A 689 26.47 -15.75 -1.11
N ILE A 690 27.71 -16.14 -1.40
CA ILE A 690 28.53 -15.66 -2.52
C ILE A 690 28.97 -16.88 -3.33
N ASP A 691 28.57 -16.98 -4.59
CA ASP A 691 28.94 -18.09 -5.48
C ASP A 691 29.55 -17.64 -6.82
N GLY A 692 30.12 -18.57 -7.58
CA GLY A 692 30.68 -18.29 -8.91
C GLY A 692 32.13 -17.79 -8.89
N GLY A 693 32.49 -16.95 -9.86
CA GLY A 693 33.79 -16.30 -9.96
C GLY A 693 33.79 -14.86 -9.47
N VAL A 694 33.05 -14.59 -8.38
CA VAL A 694 32.91 -13.27 -7.76
C VAL A 694 34.23 -12.76 -7.19
N SER A 695 34.48 -11.45 -7.29
CA SER A 695 35.64 -10.79 -6.70
C SER A 695 35.21 -9.67 -5.74
N VAL A 696 35.52 -9.83 -4.46
CA VAL A 696 35.26 -8.86 -3.38
C VAL A 696 36.57 -8.22 -2.93
N ARG A 697 36.58 -6.90 -2.72
CA ARG A 697 37.65 -6.18 -2.04
C ARG A 697 37.12 -5.15 -1.04
N ALA A 698 37.18 -5.46 0.25
CA ALA A 698 36.45 -4.75 1.32
C ALA A 698 37.32 -4.49 2.58
N ALA A 699 36.79 -3.79 3.57
CA ALA A 699 37.43 -3.64 4.88
C ALA A 699 37.31 -4.93 5.71
N SER A 700 36.13 -5.55 5.64
CA SER A 700 35.74 -6.82 6.25
C SER A 700 34.63 -7.46 5.40
N SER A 701 34.33 -8.74 5.65
CA SER A 701 33.22 -9.44 4.99
C SER A 701 32.40 -10.22 6.03
N ASN A 702 31.06 -10.12 5.95
CA ASN A 702 30.13 -10.86 6.79
C ASN A 702 28.98 -11.43 5.93
N VAL A 703 28.89 -12.76 5.85
CA VAL A 703 27.83 -13.50 5.17
C VAL A 703 27.05 -14.27 6.24
N SER A 704 25.82 -13.83 6.56
CA SER A 704 25.05 -14.31 7.73
C SER A 704 23.64 -14.76 7.35
N ALA A 705 23.29 -16.01 7.61
CA ALA A 705 21.93 -16.53 7.53
C ALA A 705 21.41 -16.81 8.94
N ASP A 706 20.34 -16.15 9.34
CA ASP A 706 19.81 -16.16 10.71
C ASP A 706 18.31 -16.53 10.72
N ALA A 707 17.99 -17.70 11.24
CA ALA A 707 16.62 -18.22 11.34
C ALA A 707 16.09 -18.29 12.78
N SER A 708 14.80 -18.06 12.90
CA SER A 708 14.00 -18.24 14.10
C SER A 708 12.69 -18.91 13.66
N GLY A 709 12.51 -20.18 14.00
CA GLY A 709 11.35 -20.99 13.59
C GLY A 709 10.58 -21.52 14.80
N SER A 710 9.29 -21.22 14.85
CA SER A 710 8.38 -21.65 15.90
C SER A 710 7.09 -22.21 15.30
N ALA A 711 6.79 -23.48 15.59
CA ALA A 711 5.59 -24.19 15.14
C ALA A 711 4.87 -24.80 16.35
N GLN A 712 3.67 -24.33 16.66
CA GLN A 712 2.97 -24.66 17.90
C GLN A 712 1.55 -25.14 17.59
N SER A 713 1.12 -26.23 18.22
CA SER A 713 -0.22 -26.80 18.06
C SER A 713 -0.77 -27.22 19.42
N THR A 714 -1.94 -26.69 19.78
CA THR A 714 -2.60 -26.99 21.06
C THR A 714 -4.06 -27.33 20.83
N SER A 715 -4.55 -28.42 21.41
CA SER A 715 -5.94 -28.85 21.23
C SER A 715 -6.52 -29.38 22.52
N ALA A 716 -7.77 -29.01 22.82
CA ALA A 716 -8.49 -29.46 24.01
C ALA A 716 -9.82 -30.11 23.61
N ALA A 717 -10.18 -31.22 24.27
CA ALA A 717 -11.46 -31.89 24.06
C ALA A 717 -12.64 -31.11 24.68
N SER A 718 -13.85 -31.37 24.20
CA SER A 718 -15.09 -30.97 24.91
C SER A 718 -15.34 -31.85 26.14
N PRO A 719 -16.24 -31.47 27.08
CA PRO A 719 -16.52 -32.27 28.27
C PRO A 719 -17.17 -33.63 28.00
N ASN A 720 -17.89 -33.81 26.88
CA ASN A 720 -18.36 -35.14 26.45
C ASN A 720 -17.36 -35.89 25.56
N GLY A 721 -16.25 -35.28 25.14
CA GLY A 721 -15.28 -35.91 24.25
C GLY A 721 -15.83 -36.21 22.86
N SER A 722 -15.22 -37.19 22.19
CA SER A 722 -15.59 -37.60 20.82
C SER A 722 -15.97 -39.08 20.73
N THR A 723 -17.03 -39.38 19.97
CA THR A 723 -17.40 -40.73 19.54
C THR A 723 -17.13 -40.95 18.05
N ALA A 724 -16.91 -39.88 17.29
CA ALA A 724 -16.34 -39.89 15.94
C ALA A 724 -15.70 -38.53 15.63
N ASN A 725 -14.70 -38.52 14.73
CA ASN A 725 -14.23 -37.31 14.06
C ASN A 725 -14.90 -37.23 12.67
N ASN A 726 -15.18 -36.02 12.16
CA ASN A 726 -15.82 -35.85 10.84
C ASN A 726 -14.86 -36.10 9.66
N ASP A 727 -13.55 -36.11 9.93
CA ASP A 727 -12.52 -36.74 9.11
C ASP A 727 -11.48 -37.41 10.03
N THR A 728 -10.84 -38.48 9.57
CA THR A 728 -9.92 -39.28 10.39
C THR A 728 -8.68 -38.48 10.79
N PRO A 729 -8.13 -38.71 12.00
CA PRO A 729 -6.80 -38.26 12.38
C PRO A 729 -5.69 -38.58 11.35
N SER A 730 -5.78 -39.69 10.62
CA SER A 730 -4.83 -40.03 9.55
C SER A 730 -4.91 -39.06 8.37
N SER A 731 -6.10 -38.88 7.78
CA SER A 731 -6.33 -37.93 6.67
C SER A 731 -5.86 -36.51 7.02
N ARG A 732 -6.15 -36.05 8.23
CA ARG A 732 -5.75 -34.74 8.76
C ARG A 732 -4.26 -34.57 9.05
N THR A 733 -3.47 -35.62 8.95
CA THR A 733 -2.01 -35.59 9.23
C THR A 733 -1.21 -36.14 8.06
N ASP A 734 -1.74 -36.06 6.82
CA ASP A 734 -1.12 -36.63 5.62
C ASP A 734 -0.72 -38.11 5.82
N ASP A 735 -1.69 -38.90 6.28
CA ASP A 735 -1.60 -40.32 6.69
C ASP A 735 -0.67 -40.68 7.85
N ASN A 736 0.04 -39.72 8.47
CA ASN A 736 1.02 -40.01 9.53
C ASN A 736 0.41 -40.63 10.81
N ALA A 737 -0.85 -40.34 11.15
CA ALA A 737 -1.51 -40.93 12.32
C ALA A 737 -2.13 -42.31 12.02
N HIS A 738 -1.30 -43.29 11.64
CA HIS A 738 -1.73 -44.68 11.35
C HIS A 738 -0.97 -45.73 12.19
N THR A 739 -1.53 -46.94 12.29
CA THR A 739 -0.90 -48.13 12.86
C THR A 739 -0.81 -49.26 11.82
N TYR A 740 -0.05 -50.33 12.12
CA TYR A 740 0.05 -51.51 11.23
C TYR A 740 -1.32 -52.15 10.94
N ASP A 741 -2.24 -52.14 11.91
CA ASP A 741 -3.60 -52.70 11.76
C ASP A 741 -4.61 -51.69 11.18
N GLY A 742 -4.19 -50.44 10.89
CA GLY A 742 -5.00 -49.41 10.23
C GLY A 742 -4.88 -48.00 10.82
N SER A 743 -5.57 -47.06 10.18
CA SER A 743 -5.74 -45.66 10.59
C SER A 743 -6.24 -45.48 12.02
N LEU A 744 -5.79 -44.42 12.71
CA LEU A 744 -6.43 -44.00 13.97
C LEU A 744 -7.84 -43.46 13.67
N ALA A 745 -8.85 -44.05 14.30
CA ALA A 745 -10.25 -43.77 13.98
C ALA A 745 -10.89 -42.62 14.78
N ILE A 746 -10.48 -42.39 16.04
CA ILE A 746 -11.09 -41.40 16.94
C ILE A 746 -10.00 -40.76 17.82
N ALA A 747 -10.03 -39.44 17.98
CA ALA A 747 -9.35 -38.69 19.03
C ALA A 747 -10.27 -37.57 19.57
N GLY A 748 -10.28 -37.38 20.89
CA GLY A 748 -10.95 -36.24 21.54
C GLY A 748 -10.11 -34.95 21.49
N ALA A 749 -8.79 -35.09 21.50
CA ALA A 749 -7.84 -34.02 21.22
C ALA A 749 -6.73 -34.50 20.29
N LEU A 750 -6.50 -33.79 19.19
CA LEU A 750 -5.42 -34.07 18.23
C LEU A 750 -4.57 -32.82 17.99
N SER A 751 -3.27 -32.91 18.29
CA SER A 751 -2.29 -31.86 17.95
C SER A 751 -1.15 -32.43 17.12
N PHE A 752 -0.90 -31.80 15.97
CA PHE A 752 0.18 -32.15 15.05
C PHE A 752 1.01 -30.91 14.72
N SER A 753 2.32 -30.94 15.01
CA SER A 753 3.26 -29.88 14.67
C SER A 753 4.39 -30.42 13.79
N ARG A 754 4.67 -29.77 12.65
CA ARG A 754 5.90 -29.96 11.86
C ARG A 754 6.65 -28.64 11.73
N LEU A 755 7.93 -28.64 12.12
CA LEU A 755 8.89 -27.57 11.81
C LEU A 755 10.01 -28.10 10.92
N SER A 756 10.11 -27.55 9.72
CA SER A 756 11.15 -27.82 8.73
C SER A 756 11.90 -26.52 8.48
N SER A 757 13.17 -26.44 8.88
CA SER A 757 13.96 -25.20 8.78
C SER A 757 15.34 -25.47 8.23
N THR A 758 15.71 -24.74 7.17
CA THR A 758 17.03 -24.81 6.52
C THR A 758 17.68 -23.43 6.52
N THR A 759 18.78 -23.30 7.26
CA THR A 759 19.63 -22.11 7.32
C THR A 759 20.99 -22.43 6.73
N GLU A 760 21.41 -21.66 5.74
CA GLU A 760 22.63 -21.92 4.99
C GLU A 760 23.40 -20.62 4.68
N ALA A 761 24.69 -20.60 5.00
CA ALA A 761 25.57 -19.49 4.64
C ALA A 761 26.88 -19.99 4.03
N TYR A 762 27.30 -19.44 2.89
CA TYR A 762 28.53 -19.90 2.24
C TYR A 762 29.22 -18.91 1.31
N VAL A 763 30.50 -19.19 1.05
CA VAL A 763 31.29 -18.60 -0.03
C VAL A 763 31.90 -19.75 -0.84
N ALA A 764 31.52 -19.94 -2.10
CA ALA A 764 31.93 -21.12 -2.88
C ALA A 764 32.02 -20.87 -4.39
N GLY A 765 33.21 -21.10 -4.97
CA GLY A 765 33.42 -20.98 -6.41
C GLY A 765 32.61 -22.00 -7.23
N SER A 766 31.74 -21.51 -8.13
CA SER A 766 30.88 -22.33 -8.99
C SER A 766 31.25 -22.15 -10.49
N GLY A 767 30.75 -23.03 -11.36
CA GLY A 767 30.97 -22.94 -12.81
C GLY A 767 32.44 -23.10 -13.30
N GLY A 768 33.35 -23.51 -12.42
CA GLY A 768 34.80 -23.52 -12.65
C GLY A 768 35.53 -22.26 -12.16
N GLY A 769 34.79 -21.19 -11.83
CA GLY A 769 35.31 -20.00 -11.17
C GLY A 769 35.87 -20.26 -9.77
N THR A 770 36.51 -19.26 -9.19
CA THR A 770 36.93 -19.22 -7.78
C THR A 770 36.37 -17.93 -7.21
N ALA A 771 35.65 -17.99 -6.09
CA ALA A 771 35.23 -16.78 -5.39
C ALA A 771 36.43 -16.20 -4.62
N SER A 772 36.74 -14.92 -4.84
CA SER A 772 37.86 -14.24 -4.20
C SER A 772 37.33 -13.16 -3.25
N VAL A 773 37.82 -13.16 -2.00
CA VAL A 773 37.48 -12.20 -0.96
C VAL A 773 38.76 -11.64 -0.36
N ASP A 774 39.15 -10.43 -0.79
CA ASP A 774 40.29 -9.66 -0.27
C ASP A 774 39.78 -8.64 0.78
N THR A 775 40.32 -8.69 1.99
CA THR A 775 39.90 -7.84 3.10
C THR A 775 41.08 -7.35 3.94
N THR A 776 40.99 -6.13 4.46
CA THR A 776 42.00 -5.60 5.40
C THR A 776 41.81 -6.06 6.86
N GLY A 777 40.73 -6.79 7.14
CA GLY A 777 40.31 -7.22 8.47
C GLY A 777 39.66 -8.61 8.44
N THR A 778 38.61 -8.81 9.24
CA THR A 778 37.99 -10.12 9.48
C THR A 778 37.02 -10.54 8.37
N GLN A 779 36.95 -11.84 8.10
CA GLN A 779 35.90 -12.47 7.29
C GLN A 779 35.07 -13.43 8.16
N LYS A 780 33.74 -13.41 7.97
CA LYS A 780 32.81 -14.28 8.69
C LYS A 780 31.75 -14.86 7.74
N ILE A 781 31.56 -16.18 7.83
CA ILE A 781 30.45 -16.94 7.27
C ILE A 781 29.69 -17.53 8.47
N HIS A 782 28.40 -17.22 8.59
CA HIS A 782 27.58 -17.57 9.76
C HIS A 782 26.22 -18.16 9.37
N ALA A 783 25.88 -19.32 9.94
CA ALA A 783 24.51 -19.84 9.94
C ALA A 783 24.01 -19.98 11.38
N GLY A 784 22.96 -19.24 11.73
CA GLY A 784 22.34 -19.23 13.05
C GLY A 784 20.90 -19.74 13.00
N SER A 785 20.53 -20.73 13.83
CA SER A 785 19.15 -21.22 13.88
C SER A 785 18.60 -21.32 15.29
N LYS A 786 17.43 -20.75 15.53
CA LYS A 786 16.61 -20.96 16.73
C LYS A 786 15.38 -21.76 16.34
N ALA A 787 15.08 -22.84 17.06
CA ALA A 787 13.96 -23.73 16.75
C ALA A 787 13.10 -24.03 17.98
N LYS A 788 11.78 -23.93 17.81
CA LYS A 788 10.76 -24.36 18.77
C LYS A 788 9.68 -25.14 18.03
N SER A 789 9.38 -26.37 18.44
CA SER A 789 8.21 -27.09 17.91
C SER A 789 7.48 -27.81 19.03
N SER A 790 6.16 -27.61 19.14
CA SER A 790 5.39 -28.09 20.31
C SER A 790 3.96 -28.49 19.98
N ALA A 791 3.66 -29.78 20.10
CA ALA A 791 2.30 -30.34 20.02
C ALA A 791 1.76 -30.66 21.42
N THR A 792 0.57 -30.16 21.77
CA THR A 792 -0.06 -30.34 23.09
C THR A 792 -1.54 -30.74 22.94
N ALA A 793 -1.86 -32.02 23.16
CA ALA A 793 -3.22 -32.53 23.10
C ALA A 793 -3.76 -32.84 24.51
N ASP A 794 -4.89 -32.24 24.85
CA ASP A 794 -5.50 -32.29 26.17
C ASP A 794 -6.93 -32.87 26.12
N GLY A 795 -7.10 -34.07 26.67
CA GLY A 795 -8.39 -34.74 26.84
C GLY A 795 -9.04 -34.55 28.21
N HIS A 796 -8.43 -33.81 29.16
CA HIS A 796 -8.85 -33.74 30.58
C HIS A 796 -10.32 -33.33 30.78
N ALA A 797 -10.88 -32.53 29.87
CA ALA A 797 -12.26 -32.07 29.97
C ALA A 797 -13.26 -33.25 30.04
N VAL A 798 -12.91 -34.39 29.45
CA VAL A 798 -13.72 -35.61 29.49
C VAL A 798 -13.60 -36.30 30.86
N ASP A 799 -14.48 -35.92 31.78
CA ASP A 799 -14.57 -36.51 33.12
C ASP A 799 -15.37 -37.82 33.15
N SER A 800 -15.65 -38.33 34.34
CA SER A 800 -16.41 -39.58 34.56
C SER A 800 -17.88 -39.56 34.13
N THR A 801 -18.36 -38.44 33.57
CA THR A 801 -19.72 -38.25 33.03
C THR A 801 -19.75 -38.05 31.52
N GLY A 802 -18.60 -37.88 30.86
CA GLY A 802 -18.50 -37.62 29.43
C GLY A 802 -18.88 -38.82 28.57
N SER A 803 -19.81 -38.63 27.63
CA SER A 803 -20.41 -39.72 26.83
C SER A 803 -19.55 -40.26 25.68
N GLY A 804 -18.35 -39.73 25.48
CA GLY A 804 -17.37 -40.12 24.45
C GLY A 804 -15.95 -40.24 25.00
N LEU A 805 -14.98 -40.31 24.09
CA LEU A 805 -13.59 -40.63 24.40
C LEU A 805 -12.75 -39.38 24.71
N GLY A 806 -12.02 -39.42 25.84
CA GLY A 806 -10.98 -38.46 26.22
C GLY A 806 -9.59 -38.78 25.66
N VAL A 807 -9.52 -39.43 24.49
CA VAL A 807 -8.26 -39.86 23.88
C VAL A 807 -7.50 -38.66 23.32
N ALA A 808 -6.23 -38.51 23.71
CA ALA A 808 -5.38 -37.40 23.31
C ALA A 808 -4.18 -37.89 22.47
N VAL A 809 -3.87 -37.19 21.37
CA VAL A 809 -2.77 -37.53 20.46
C VAL A 809 -1.94 -36.29 20.12
N ALA A 810 -0.66 -36.31 20.50
CA ALA A 810 0.29 -35.24 20.24
C ALA A 810 1.47 -35.75 19.39
N VAL A 811 1.64 -35.19 18.19
CA VAL A 811 2.71 -35.55 17.24
C VAL A 811 3.56 -34.31 16.95
N ASN A 812 4.85 -34.38 17.25
CA ASN A 812 5.81 -33.30 16.99
C ASN A 812 6.93 -33.81 16.07
N LEU A 813 7.05 -33.19 14.91
CA LEU A 813 8.06 -33.48 13.89
C LEU A 813 8.97 -32.26 13.73
N ALA A 814 10.29 -32.46 13.78
CA ALA A 814 11.23 -31.38 13.51
C ALA A 814 12.39 -31.85 12.63
N ASN A 815 12.74 -31.05 11.62
CA ASN A 815 13.97 -31.21 10.85
C ASN A 815 14.66 -29.85 10.69
N ILE A 816 15.76 -29.66 11.42
CA ILE A 816 16.49 -28.38 11.50
C ILE A 816 17.88 -28.57 10.92
N THR A 817 18.20 -27.85 9.85
CA THR A 817 19.53 -27.84 9.20
C THR A 817 20.14 -26.46 9.32
N THR A 818 21.35 -26.39 9.88
CA THR A 818 22.14 -25.16 10.02
C THR A 818 23.52 -25.43 9.44
N ASN A 819 23.84 -24.86 8.29
CA ASN A 819 25.04 -25.17 7.52
C ASN A 819 25.83 -23.89 7.19
N ALA A 820 27.09 -23.82 7.63
CA ALA A 820 28.02 -22.75 7.26
C ALA A 820 29.24 -23.37 6.57
N HIS A 821 29.53 -23.01 5.31
CA HIS A 821 30.63 -23.66 4.59
C HIS A 821 31.41 -22.74 3.65
N VAL A 822 32.62 -23.17 3.31
CA VAL A 822 33.45 -22.56 2.26
C VAL A 822 33.86 -23.59 1.21
N GLY A 823 33.61 -23.25 -0.04
CA GLY A 823 33.99 -24.05 -1.20
C GLY A 823 35.29 -23.55 -1.85
N LYS A 824 35.40 -23.69 -3.17
CA LYS A 824 36.56 -23.23 -3.96
C LYS A 824 36.75 -21.70 -3.86
N THR A 825 37.70 -21.26 -3.05
CA THR A 825 37.83 -19.87 -2.59
C THR A 825 39.28 -19.40 -2.43
N ASP A 826 39.44 -18.08 -2.51
CA ASP A 826 40.66 -17.34 -2.20
C ASP A 826 40.30 -16.22 -1.19
N LEU A 827 40.75 -16.34 0.05
CA LEU A 827 40.27 -15.59 1.22
C LEU A 827 41.44 -14.88 1.93
N ARG A 828 41.64 -13.59 1.70
CA ARG A 828 42.73 -12.81 2.32
C ARG A 828 42.18 -11.84 3.38
N GLY A 829 42.70 -11.93 4.60
CA GLY A 829 42.22 -11.14 5.74
C GLY A 829 43.10 -11.29 6.98
N SER A 830 42.66 -10.73 8.11
CA SER A 830 43.31 -10.95 9.41
C SER A 830 42.89 -12.28 10.06
N SER A 831 41.67 -12.75 9.76
CA SER A 831 41.12 -14.02 10.21
C SER A 831 39.89 -14.38 9.38
N VAL A 832 39.62 -15.68 9.24
CA VAL A 832 38.43 -16.25 8.58
C VAL A 832 37.70 -17.13 9.58
N THR A 833 36.40 -16.86 9.79
CA THR A 833 35.54 -17.68 10.65
C THR A 833 34.37 -18.24 9.84
N VAL A 834 34.18 -19.56 9.92
CA VAL A 834 33.02 -20.29 9.39
C VAL A 834 32.29 -20.91 10.58
N GLU A 835 31.09 -20.43 10.92
CA GLU A 835 30.39 -20.87 12.13
C GLU A 835 28.91 -21.23 11.90
N ALA A 836 28.49 -22.39 12.42
CA ALA A 836 27.12 -22.85 12.42
C ALA A 836 26.65 -23.01 13.88
N THR A 837 25.61 -22.27 14.29
CA THR A 837 25.28 -22.08 15.70
C THR A 837 23.79 -22.19 15.99
N ILE A 838 23.44 -22.87 17.09
CA ILE A 838 22.13 -22.82 17.74
C ILE A 838 22.26 -21.90 18.97
N PRO A 839 22.05 -20.57 18.84
CA PRO A 839 22.47 -19.59 19.86
C PRO A 839 21.59 -19.59 21.12
N THR A 840 20.47 -20.31 21.09
CA THR A 840 19.58 -20.57 22.23
C THR A 840 19.05 -21.99 22.10
N THR A 841 19.11 -22.79 23.18
CA THR A 841 18.68 -24.20 23.20
C THR A 841 17.36 -24.41 22.47
N ALA A 842 17.40 -25.19 21.38
CA ALA A 842 16.22 -25.55 20.61
C ALA A 842 15.28 -26.43 21.44
N LYS A 843 13.96 -26.18 21.37
CA LYS A 843 12.97 -26.82 22.25
C LYS A 843 11.92 -27.59 21.47
N PHE A 844 11.78 -28.88 21.80
CA PHE A 844 10.87 -29.79 21.11
C PHE A 844 9.98 -30.52 22.13
N THR A 845 8.66 -30.38 22.03
CA THR A 845 7.72 -31.00 22.98
C THR A 845 6.56 -31.74 22.29
N ALA A 846 6.27 -32.96 22.73
CA ALA A 846 4.99 -33.62 22.45
C ALA A 846 4.34 -33.99 23.79
N LEU A 847 3.23 -33.35 24.14
CA LEU A 847 2.50 -33.59 25.37
C LEU A 847 1.08 -34.07 25.05
N SER A 848 0.77 -35.31 25.41
CA SER A 848 -0.58 -35.86 25.36
C SER A 848 -1.05 -36.17 26.77
N VAL A 849 -2.24 -35.69 27.13
CA VAL A 849 -2.86 -36.00 28.42
C VAL A 849 -4.30 -36.46 28.24
N SER A 850 -4.65 -37.64 28.74
CA SER A 850 -5.98 -38.26 28.54
C SER A 850 -7.00 -37.87 29.61
N GLY A 851 -8.26 -37.75 29.18
CA GLY A 851 -9.46 -37.78 30.02
C GLY A 851 -9.96 -39.23 30.23
N VAL A 852 -11.02 -39.42 31.03
CA VAL A 852 -11.45 -40.76 31.47
C VAL A 852 -12.70 -41.32 30.78
N GLY A 853 -13.67 -40.47 30.43
CA GLY A 853 -14.97 -40.91 29.89
C GLY A 853 -15.91 -41.51 30.94
N ASP A 854 -17.14 -41.80 30.52
CA ASP A 854 -18.25 -42.32 31.33
C ASP A 854 -17.87 -43.51 32.24
N GLY A 855 -17.81 -43.25 33.56
CA GLY A 855 -17.54 -44.26 34.58
C GLY A 855 -18.63 -45.32 34.74
N SER A 856 -19.83 -45.11 34.17
CA SER A 856 -20.93 -46.07 34.20
C SER A 856 -20.84 -47.15 33.10
N SER A 857 -19.92 -47.02 32.13
CA SER A 857 -19.68 -48.01 31.08
C SER A 857 -18.19 -48.34 30.87
N LEU A 858 -17.70 -48.42 29.64
CA LEU A 858 -16.31 -48.74 29.30
C LEU A 858 -15.48 -47.45 29.27
N THR A 859 -14.61 -47.25 30.28
CA THR A 859 -13.71 -46.07 30.32
C THR A 859 -12.44 -46.33 29.53
N VAL A 860 -12.00 -45.34 28.74
CA VAL A 860 -10.78 -45.43 27.90
C VAL A 860 -10.01 -44.11 27.96
N ALA A 861 -9.02 -44.06 28.84
CA ALA A 861 -8.07 -42.97 29.00
C ALA A 861 -6.81 -43.23 28.16
N GLY A 862 -6.90 -43.00 26.85
CA GLY A 862 -5.79 -43.20 25.90
C GLY A 862 -4.94 -41.95 25.66
N SER A 863 -3.63 -42.01 25.89
CA SER A 863 -2.68 -40.95 25.54
C SER A 863 -1.54 -41.45 24.66
N LEU A 864 -1.35 -40.81 23.50
CA LEU A 864 -0.25 -41.06 22.56
C LEU A 864 0.56 -39.78 22.34
N ALA A 865 1.86 -39.83 22.64
CA ALA A 865 2.80 -38.76 22.35
C ALA A 865 3.93 -39.28 21.45
N VAL A 866 4.21 -38.58 20.35
CA VAL A 866 5.25 -38.93 19.38
C VAL A 866 6.13 -37.72 19.11
N GLY A 867 7.44 -37.86 19.29
CA GLY A 867 8.45 -36.87 18.89
C GLY A 867 9.46 -37.48 17.92
N VAL A 868 9.60 -36.91 16.72
CA VAL A 868 10.64 -37.30 15.74
C VAL A 868 11.43 -36.06 15.36
N ILE A 869 12.65 -35.96 15.90
CA ILE A 869 13.48 -34.77 15.87
C ILE A 869 14.79 -35.07 15.13
N SER A 870 15.08 -34.29 14.10
CA SER A 870 16.32 -34.31 13.32
C SER A 870 16.96 -32.93 13.40
N MET A 871 18.24 -32.86 13.78
CA MET A 871 19.00 -31.61 13.83
C MET A 871 20.43 -31.81 13.31
N SER A 872 20.82 -31.05 12.27
CA SER A 872 22.20 -31.01 11.79
C SER A 872 22.74 -29.59 11.93
N THR A 873 23.86 -29.43 12.63
CA THR A 873 24.61 -28.18 12.76
C THR A 873 26.03 -28.41 12.24
N THR A 874 26.34 -27.88 11.07
CA THR A 874 27.56 -28.22 10.32
C THR A 874 28.31 -26.96 9.93
N ALA A 875 29.58 -26.87 10.32
CA ALA A 875 30.53 -25.87 9.84
C ALA A 875 31.63 -26.59 9.06
N GLY A 876 32.01 -26.11 7.86
CA GLY A 876 32.99 -26.87 7.07
C GLY A 876 33.72 -26.20 5.91
N VAL A 877 34.76 -26.89 5.47
CA VAL A 877 35.36 -26.74 4.14
C VAL A 877 34.84 -27.87 3.25
N ASP A 878 34.33 -27.54 2.06
CA ASP A 878 33.70 -28.53 1.17
C ASP A 878 34.69 -29.58 0.64
N ALA A 879 34.16 -30.75 0.25
CA ALA A 879 34.96 -31.77 -0.44
C ALA A 879 35.52 -31.24 -1.76
N SER A 880 36.79 -31.55 -2.03
CA SER A 880 37.57 -31.03 -3.17
C SER A 880 37.69 -29.49 -3.24
N ALA A 881 37.36 -28.77 -2.16
CA ALA A 881 37.57 -27.32 -2.12
C ALA A 881 39.06 -26.98 -2.12
N LEU A 882 39.43 -25.99 -2.92
CA LEU A 882 40.68 -25.25 -2.78
C LEU A 882 40.37 -24.00 -1.97
N VAL A 883 40.96 -23.85 -0.78
CA VAL A 883 40.82 -22.70 0.12
C VAL A 883 42.21 -22.12 0.39
N ASP A 884 42.51 -20.98 -0.24
CA ASP A 884 43.71 -20.18 0.10
C ASP A 884 43.34 -19.14 1.16
N ALA A 885 43.68 -19.39 2.43
CA ALA A 885 43.64 -18.43 3.52
C ALA A 885 45.05 -18.00 3.99
N THR A 886 46.02 -17.92 3.06
CA THR A 886 47.43 -17.58 3.37
C THR A 886 47.55 -16.29 4.17
N GLY A 887 48.09 -16.41 5.39
CA GLY A 887 48.33 -15.29 6.31
C GLY A 887 47.18 -14.96 7.25
N ALA A 888 46.05 -15.67 7.17
CA ALA A 888 44.92 -15.58 8.09
C ALA A 888 44.80 -16.86 8.93
N ASP A 889 44.28 -16.73 10.16
CA ASP A 889 43.81 -17.89 10.93
C ASP A 889 42.43 -18.34 10.42
N LEU A 890 42.22 -19.66 10.28
CA LEU A 890 40.95 -20.25 9.85
C LEU A 890 40.29 -21.00 11.02
N VAL A 891 39.10 -20.54 11.40
CA VAL A 891 38.26 -21.16 12.45
C VAL A 891 36.99 -21.72 11.82
N VAL A 892 36.72 -23.01 12.08
CA VAL A 892 35.51 -23.72 11.65
C VAL A 892 34.79 -24.22 12.92
N ALA A 893 33.64 -23.65 13.25
CA ALA A 893 32.99 -23.85 14.55
C ALA A 893 31.51 -24.25 14.43
N ALA A 894 31.15 -25.42 14.95
CA ALA A 894 29.77 -25.89 15.04
C ALA A 894 29.30 -25.97 16.50
N THR A 895 28.25 -25.24 16.87
CA THR A 895 27.71 -25.23 18.25
C THR A 895 26.21 -25.53 18.26
N SER A 896 25.79 -26.60 18.93
CA SER A 896 24.38 -26.98 19.03
C SER A 896 23.91 -27.16 20.48
N ALA A 897 22.61 -26.94 20.71
CA ALA A 897 21.97 -27.17 22.00
C ALA A 897 20.51 -27.57 21.80
N LEU A 898 20.08 -28.73 22.34
CA LEU A 898 18.70 -29.21 22.23
C LEU A 898 18.10 -29.65 23.58
N ASP A 899 16.80 -29.43 23.72
CA ASP A 899 15.96 -29.84 24.84
C ASP A 899 14.66 -30.46 24.28
N SER A 900 14.52 -31.76 24.41
CA SER A 900 13.42 -32.53 23.81
C SER A 900 12.67 -33.36 24.85
N SER A 901 11.34 -33.26 24.86
CA SER A 901 10.48 -33.98 25.81
C SER A 901 9.23 -34.56 25.14
N VAL A 902 9.00 -35.86 25.32
CA VAL A 902 7.78 -36.56 24.87
C VAL A 902 7.08 -37.14 26.09
N SER A 903 5.82 -36.77 26.34
CA SER A 903 5.07 -37.14 27.54
C SER A 903 3.65 -37.57 27.21
N ALA A 904 3.26 -38.79 27.60
CA ALA A 904 1.91 -39.33 27.49
C ALA A 904 1.41 -39.72 28.89
N THR A 905 0.42 -38.99 29.43
CA THR A 905 -0.08 -39.16 30.81
C THR A 905 -1.61 -39.14 30.87
N PRO A 906 -2.25 -39.41 32.03
CA PRO A 906 -3.65 -39.05 32.29
C PRO A 906 -3.75 -37.78 33.16
N ALA A 907 -4.94 -37.16 33.16
CA ALA A 907 -5.80 -37.31 34.32
C ALA A 907 -5.15 -37.25 35.74
N PRO A 908 -4.67 -36.10 36.28
CA PRO A 908 -4.26 -36.00 37.67
C PRO A 908 -5.33 -36.38 38.71
N ALA A 909 -6.61 -36.43 38.30
CA ALA A 909 -7.75 -36.88 39.10
C ALA A 909 -8.37 -38.23 38.66
N ALA A 910 -7.79 -38.92 37.67
CA ALA A 910 -8.42 -40.04 36.96
C ALA A 910 -8.57 -41.37 37.75
N VAL A 911 -8.00 -41.46 38.95
CA VAL A 911 -7.64 -42.76 39.56
C VAL A 911 -8.37 -43.07 40.88
N ASP A 912 -9.62 -42.63 41.04
CA ASP A 912 -10.42 -42.92 42.26
C ASP A 912 -11.93 -43.20 41.99
N SER A 913 -12.31 -43.54 40.76
CA SER A 913 -13.68 -43.94 40.39
C SER A 913 -14.01 -45.38 40.81
N THR A 914 -14.25 -45.59 42.11
CA THR A 914 -14.62 -46.89 42.71
C THR A 914 -16.07 -47.33 42.40
N ALA A 915 -16.44 -47.34 41.12
CA ALA A 915 -17.74 -47.78 40.61
C ALA A 915 -17.67 -49.25 40.19
N GLY A 916 -17.88 -50.15 41.15
CA GLY A 916 -17.67 -51.59 40.99
C GLY A 916 -18.48 -52.25 39.87
N GLY A 917 -17.77 -52.88 38.93
CA GLY A 917 -18.34 -53.77 37.90
C GLY A 917 -17.69 -53.66 36.52
N ASN A 918 -17.28 -52.44 36.13
CA ASN A 918 -16.94 -52.10 34.74
C ASN A 918 -15.47 -52.36 34.36
N VAL A 919 -15.15 -52.26 33.06
CA VAL A 919 -13.77 -52.30 32.55
C VAL A 919 -13.27 -50.87 32.36
N GLY A 920 -12.05 -50.58 32.81
CA GLY A 920 -11.35 -49.33 32.55
C GLY A 920 -9.98 -49.55 31.94
N ILE A 921 -9.64 -48.76 30.91
CA ILE A 921 -8.41 -48.89 30.12
C ILE A 921 -7.63 -47.57 30.19
N GLY A 922 -6.43 -47.61 30.77
CA GLY A 922 -5.52 -46.47 30.91
C GLY A 922 -4.25 -46.71 30.09
N ALA A 923 -4.33 -46.46 28.79
CA ALA A 923 -3.29 -46.82 27.82
C ALA A 923 -2.44 -45.60 27.46
N SER A 924 -1.13 -45.66 27.71
CA SER A 924 -0.25 -44.51 27.52
C SER A 924 1.04 -44.89 26.79
N VAL A 925 1.28 -44.23 25.66
CA VAL A 925 2.39 -44.55 24.74
C VAL A 925 3.17 -43.28 24.41
N ALA A 926 4.46 -43.29 24.70
CA ALA A 926 5.41 -42.22 24.37
C ALA A 926 6.51 -42.78 23.46
N VAL A 927 6.63 -42.27 22.23
CA VAL A 927 7.67 -42.67 21.26
C VAL A 927 8.52 -41.46 20.91
N HIS A 928 9.83 -41.56 21.13
CA HIS A 928 10.76 -40.45 20.97
C HIS A 928 11.96 -40.89 20.13
N VAL A 929 12.16 -40.26 18.97
CA VAL A 929 13.31 -40.46 18.09
C VAL A 929 14.05 -39.14 17.97
N VAL A 930 15.33 -39.10 18.35
CA VAL A 930 16.17 -37.90 18.25
C VAL A 930 17.48 -38.23 17.54
N THR A 931 17.71 -37.61 16.39
CA THR A 931 18.97 -37.65 15.66
C THR A 931 19.59 -36.26 15.68
N ALA A 932 20.81 -36.12 16.18
CA ALA A 932 21.55 -34.87 16.17
C ALA A 932 22.98 -35.06 15.67
N ASN A 933 23.41 -34.22 14.72
CA ASN A 933 24.80 -34.10 14.30
C ASN A 933 25.31 -32.67 14.57
N THR A 934 26.51 -32.55 15.12
CA THR A 934 27.23 -31.28 15.33
C THR A 934 28.65 -31.44 14.84
N GLU A 935 28.99 -30.81 13.71
CA GLU A 935 30.16 -31.19 12.92
C GLU A 935 30.99 -29.98 12.46
N ALA A 936 32.28 -29.99 12.80
CA ALA A 936 33.29 -29.07 12.28
C ALA A 936 34.26 -29.85 11.38
N THR A 937 34.27 -29.59 10.07
CA THR A 937 34.83 -30.56 9.10
C THR A 937 35.69 -29.95 8.00
N VAL A 938 36.68 -30.70 7.51
CA VAL A 938 37.40 -30.43 6.26
C VAL A 938 37.19 -31.62 5.33
N GLY A 939 36.48 -31.39 4.22
CA GLY A 939 36.04 -32.43 3.30
C GLY A 939 37.15 -33.22 2.61
N HIS A 940 36.81 -34.38 2.07
CA HIS A 940 37.71 -35.25 1.30
C HIS A 940 38.33 -34.52 0.11
N ASP A 941 39.61 -34.78 -0.19
CA ASP A 941 40.39 -34.17 -1.29
C ASP A 941 40.56 -32.63 -1.22
N ALA A 942 40.15 -31.98 -0.12
CA ALA A 942 40.30 -30.53 0.05
C ALA A 942 41.78 -30.10 0.15
N GLN A 943 42.05 -28.87 -0.28
CA GLN A 943 43.37 -28.23 -0.21
C GLN A 943 43.21 -26.92 0.56
N VAL A 944 43.77 -26.84 1.77
CA VAL A 944 43.59 -25.71 2.68
C VAL A 944 44.95 -25.13 3.06
N THR A 945 45.12 -23.83 2.85
CA THR A 945 46.29 -23.08 3.32
C THR A 945 45.86 -22.04 4.35
N ALA A 946 46.50 -21.99 5.53
CA ALA A 946 46.16 -21.05 6.60
C ALA A 946 47.37 -20.81 7.53
N ASN A 947 47.26 -19.83 8.45
CA ASN A 947 48.19 -19.72 9.57
C ASN A 947 47.89 -20.77 10.65
N ASP A 948 46.97 -20.50 11.59
CA ASP A 948 46.40 -21.54 12.46
C ASP A 948 45.10 -22.11 11.83
N LEU A 949 44.81 -23.39 12.08
CA LEU A 949 43.53 -24.04 11.73
C LEU A 949 42.88 -24.66 12.96
N THR A 950 41.67 -24.19 13.29
CA THR A 950 40.86 -24.72 14.41
C THR A 950 39.53 -25.26 13.90
N LEU A 951 39.26 -26.54 14.21
CA LEU A 951 37.95 -27.18 14.05
C LEU A 951 37.35 -27.41 15.46
N GLU A 952 36.21 -26.80 15.78
CA GLU A 952 35.57 -26.93 17.10
C GLU A 952 34.08 -27.26 16.98
N ALA A 953 33.70 -28.45 17.43
CA ALA A 953 32.32 -28.92 17.49
C ALA A 953 31.89 -29.09 18.96
N THR A 954 30.88 -28.33 19.39
CA THR A 954 30.34 -28.38 20.75
C THR A 954 28.83 -28.63 20.72
N SER A 955 28.37 -29.67 21.41
CA SER A 955 26.95 -29.96 21.59
C SER A 955 26.54 -29.97 23.07
N SER A 956 25.24 -29.86 23.30
CA SER A 956 24.61 -30.18 24.58
C SER A 956 23.18 -30.64 24.31
N HIS A 957 22.72 -31.65 25.05
CA HIS A 957 21.41 -32.24 24.85
C HIS A 957 20.70 -32.54 26.18
N THR A 958 19.37 -32.43 26.18
CA THR A 958 18.48 -33.03 27.18
C THR A 958 17.38 -33.76 26.44
N VAL A 959 17.17 -35.06 26.74
CA VAL A 959 16.16 -35.88 26.07
C VAL A 959 15.37 -36.64 27.14
N THR A 960 14.06 -36.39 27.21
CA THR A 960 13.16 -37.02 28.17
C THR A 960 11.96 -37.67 27.47
N THR A 961 11.56 -38.83 27.95
CA THR A 961 10.43 -39.60 27.44
C THR A 961 9.68 -40.23 28.60
N GLN A 962 8.41 -39.86 28.78
CA GLN A 962 7.57 -40.37 29.85
C GLN A 962 6.25 -40.93 29.30
N ALA A 963 5.95 -42.16 29.67
CA ALA A 963 4.60 -42.69 29.63
C ALA A 963 4.13 -42.97 31.07
N THR A 964 2.97 -42.46 31.45
CA THR A 964 2.31 -42.80 32.71
C THR A 964 0.89 -43.18 32.37
N GLY A 965 0.43 -44.36 32.77
CA GLY A 965 -0.96 -44.79 32.59
C GLY A 965 -1.64 -45.04 33.93
N GLY A 966 -2.96 -44.85 33.98
CA GLY A 966 -3.76 -45.14 35.17
C GLY A 966 -5.16 -45.61 34.80
N ALA A 967 -5.65 -46.67 35.44
CA ALA A 967 -7.00 -47.21 35.24
C ALA A 967 -7.65 -47.65 36.57
N ALA A 968 -8.97 -47.49 36.67
CA ALA A 968 -9.77 -47.92 37.80
C ALA A 968 -11.06 -48.64 37.34
N GLY A 969 -11.69 -49.40 38.23
CA GLY A 969 -13.02 -50.00 38.01
C GLY A 969 -13.11 -51.45 38.51
N GLY A 970 -13.99 -52.25 37.91
CA GLY A 970 -14.05 -53.70 38.14
C GLY A 970 -12.81 -54.40 37.58
N THR A 971 -12.50 -54.18 36.31
CA THR A 971 -11.28 -54.68 35.64
C THR A 971 -10.47 -53.50 35.11
N ALA A 972 -9.33 -53.23 35.74
CA ALA A 972 -8.42 -52.15 35.33
C ALA A 972 -7.31 -52.70 34.42
N ILE A 973 -7.11 -52.10 33.24
CA ILE A 973 -6.11 -52.50 32.25
C ILE A 973 -5.20 -51.30 31.94
N THR A 974 -3.92 -51.38 32.31
CA THR A 974 -2.97 -50.26 32.25
C THR A 974 -1.70 -50.63 31.46
N PRO A 975 -1.74 -50.62 30.12
CA PRO A 975 -0.57 -50.83 29.27
C PRO A 975 0.18 -49.51 29.07
N VAL A 976 1.47 -49.48 29.41
CA VAL A 976 2.29 -48.26 29.42
C VAL A 976 3.61 -48.51 28.72
N VAL A 977 3.89 -47.74 27.67
CA VAL A 977 5.07 -47.95 26.80
C VAL A 977 5.80 -46.62 26.58
N ALA A 978 7.06 -46.55 27.00
CA ALA A 978 7.96 -45.45 26.68
C ALA A 978 9.14 -45.98 25.86
N VAL A 979 9.28 -45.51 24.62
CA VAL A 979 10.37 -45.90 23.70
C VAL A 979 11.18 -44.66 23.34
N THR A 980 12.51 -44.76 23.45
CA THR A 980 13.44 -43.67 23.11
C THR A 980 14.57 -44.22 22.26
N ILE A 981 14.80 -43.61 21.10
CA ILE A 981 15.87 -43.94 20.17
C ILE A 981 16.66 -42.66 19.95
N THR A 982 17.95 -42.67 20.30
CA THR A 982 18.82 -41.49 20.18
C THR A 982 20.09 -41.81 19.41
N THR A 983 20.42 -40.97 18.45
CA THR A 983 21.66 -41.01 17.67
C THR A 983 22.29 -39.62 17.73
N LEU A 984 23.33 -39.44 18.55
CA LEU A 984 23.89 -38.13 18.87
C LEU A 984 25.38 -38.12 18.52
N THR A 985 25.78 -37.30 17.56
CA THR A 985 27.16 -37.21 17.08
C THR A 985 27.71 -35.80 17.21
N THR A 986 28.91 -35.69 17.80
CA THR A 986 29.70 -34.45 17.83
C THR A 986 31.08 -34.74 17.22
N SER A 987 31.44 -34.07 16.14
CA SER A 987 32.58 -34.44 15.32
C SER A 987 33.45 -33.25 14.90
N ALA A 988 34.76 -33.37 15.05
CA ALA A 988 35.76 -32.44 14.54
C ALA A 988 36.76 -33.21 13.67
N THR A 989 36.62 -33.13 12.34
CA THR A 989 37.26 -34.10 11.43
C THR A 989 37.98 -33.50 10.24
N VAL A 990 39.06 -34.15 9.84
CA VAL A 990 39.73 -33.94 8.54
C VAL A 990 39.53 -35.21 7.71
N GLY A 991 38.99 -35.05 6.50
CA GLY A 991 38.73 -36.14 5.56
C GLY A 991 39.98 -36.86 5.06
N GLY A 992 39.81 -37.78 4.10
CA GLY A 992 40.93 -38.43 3.41
C GLY A 992 41.54 -37.53 2.34
N SER A 993 42.79 -37.80 1.92
CA SER A 993 43.50 -37.11 0.83
C SER A 993 43.65 -35.58 0.97
N VAL A 994 43.37 -35.00 2.13
CA VAL A 994 43.39 -33.55 2.37
C VAL A 994 44.83 -33.05 2.39
N ALA A 995 45.11 -32.00 1.63
CA ALA A 995 46.38 -31.27 1.66
C ALA A 995 46.25 -30.04 2.57
N LEU A 996 46.74 -30.14 3.80
CA LEU A 996 46.82 -29.02 4.74
C LEU A 996 48.20 -28.35 4.68
N THR A 997 48.23 -27.05 4.37
CA THR A 997 49.44 -26.20 4.40
C THR A 997 49.28 -25.16 5.50
N ILE A 998 49.63 -25.56 6.73
CA ILE A 998 49.41 -24.79 7.96
C ILE A 998 50.76 -24.23 8.44
N THR A 999 50.88 -22.91 8.61
CA THR A 999 52.14 -22.30 9.09
C THR A 999 52.22 -22.12 10.60
N GLY A 1000 51.12 -22.39 11.31
CA GLY A 1000 50.99 -22.33 12.75
C GLY A 1000 50.41 -23.61 13.35
N ASN A 1001 49.48 -23.49 14.30
CA ASN A 1001 48.91 -24.63 15.03
C ASN A 1001 47.72 -25.28 14.29
N PHE A 1002 47.50 -26.56 14.58
CA PHE A 1002 46.28 -27.30 14.24
C PHE A 1002 45.55 -27.76 15.51
N ALA A 1003 44.24 -27.56 15.58
CA ALA A 1003 43.40 -28.13 16.64
C ALA A 1003 42.09 -28.69 16.08
N ALA A 1004 41.73 -29.91 16.46
CA ALA A 1004 40.40 -30.50 16.23
C ALA A 1004 39.78 -30.91 17.58
N ARG A 1005 38.64 -30.31 17.92
CA ARG A 1005 37.99 -30.41 19.23
C ARG A 1005 36.52 -30.78 19.09
N ALA A 1006 36.12 -31.90 19.68
CA ALA A 1006 34.73 -32.32 19.78
C ALA A 1006 34.33 -32.45 21.25
N VAL A 1007 33.24 -31.80 21.66
CA VAL A 1007 32.77 -31.75 23.06
C VAL A 1007 31.25 -31.91 23.13
N ASP A 1008 30.75 -32.97 23.75
CA ASP A 1008 29.36 -33.08 24.19
C ASP A 1008 29.27 -32.69 25.67
N ASN A 1009 28.27 -31.89 26.03
CA ASN A 1009 27.95 -31.47 27.40
C ASN A 1009 26.49 -31.83 27.76
N GLY A 1010 25.99 -32.95 27.22
CA GLY A 1010 24.63 -33.42 27.42
C GLY A 1010 24.32 -33.97 28.81
N SER A 1011 23.03 -33.98 29.12
CA SER A 1011 22.45 -34.68 30.25
C SER A 1011 21.97 -36.07 29.84
N PRO A 1012 22.05 -37.09 30.72
CA PRO A 1012 21.61 -38.44 30.41
C PRO A 1012 20.18 -38.51 29.84
N VAL A 1013 20.00 -39.31 28.78
CA VAL A 1013 18.69 -39.61 28.19
C VAL A 1013 17.81 -40.35 29.20
N VAL A 1014 16.59 -39.87 29.45
CA VAL A 1014 15.67 -40.46 30.43
C VAL A 1014 14.43 -41.04 29.75
N THR A 1015 14.20 -42.33 29.94
CA THR A 1015 12.98 -43.03 29.50
C THR A 1015 12.28 -43.63 30.73
N ARG A 1016 11.02 -43.26 30.98
CA ARG A 1016 10.24 -43.73 32.14
C ARG A 1016 8.85 -44.21 31.73
N ALA A 1017 8.44 -45.37 32.27
CA ALA A 1017 7.11 -45.94 32.11
C ALA A 1017 6.53 -46.31 33.48
N ASP A 1018 5.37 -45.73 33.85
CA ASP A 1018 4.69 -45.95 35.13
C ASP A 1018 3.23 -46.37 34.92
N GLY A 1019 2.74 -47.40 35.62
CA GLY A 1019 1.34 -47.85 35.52
C GLY A 1019 0.69 -48.07 36.88
N ASP A 1020 -0.51 -47.53 37.08
CA ASP A 1020 -1.36 -47.74 38.26
C ASP A 1020 -2.71 -48.37 37.86
N ALA A 1021 -2.95 -49.63 38.26
CA ALA A 1021 -4.12 -50.41 37.88
C ALA A 1021 -4.96 -50.79 39.11
N LYS A 1022 -6.11 -50.14 39.30
CA LYS A 1022 -6.99 -50.28 40.47
C LYS A 1022 -8.29 -51.03 40.14
N GLY A 1023 -8.20 -52.34 39.97
CA GLY A 1023 -9.34 -53.20 39.70
C GLY A 1023 -9.90 -53.91 40.93
N GLU A 1024 -11.20 -53.83 41.17
CA GLU A 1024 -11.89 -54.58 42.23
C GLU A 1024 -11.93 -56.09 41.98
N ASN A 1025 -12.12 -56.50 40.72
CA ASN A 1025 -12.15 -57.89 40.27
C ASN A 1025 -10.80 -58.34 39.68
N ALA A 1026 -10.15 -57.46 38.90
CA ALA A 1026 -8.87 -57.76 38.26
C ALA A 1026 -8.07 -56.49 37.94
N ALA A 1027 -6.80 -56.45 38.34
CA ALA A 1027 -5.84 -55.43 37.93
C ALA A 1027 -4.81 -56.06 36.97
N ILE A 1028 -4.69 -55.48 35.77
CA ILE A 1028 -3.81 -55.95 34.69
C ILE A 1028 -2.98 -54.75 34.24
N GLY A 1029 -1.65 -54.86 34.26
CA GLY A 1029 -0.78 -53.78 33.85
C GLY A 1029 0.58 -54.28 33.38
N ALA A 1030 1.19 -53.53 32.47
CA ALA A 1030 2.54 -53.76 31.99
C ALA A 1030 3.17 -52.41 31.63
N SER A 1031 4.24 -52.05 32.34
CA SER A 1031 5.00 -50.81 32.12
C SER A 1031 6.35 -51.17 31.52
N VAL A 1032 6.61 -50.68 30.31
CA VAL A 1032 7.80 -51.01 29.51
C VAL A 1032 8.50 -49.73 29.09
N ALA A 1033 9.73 -49.54 29.58
CA ALA A 1033 10.63 -48.48 29.15
C ALA A 1033 11.78 -49.09 28.32
N VAL A 1034 11.99 -48.59 27.10
CA VAL A 1034 13.07 -49.03 26.20
C VAL A 1034 13.86 -47.80 25.74
N GLY A 1035 15.14 -47.74 26.13
CA GLY A 1035 16.09 -46.74 25.64
C GLY A 1035 17.12 -47.38 24.71
N TYR A 1036 17.35 -46.76 23.56
CA TYR A 1036 18.46 -47.01 22.65
C TYR A 1036 19.27 -45.73 22.45
N ALA A 1037 20.59 -45.85 22.50
CA ALA A 1037 21.54 -44.76 22.38
C ALA A 1037 22.77 -45.18 21.56
N ASP A 1038 23.02 -44.47 20.46
CA ASP A 1038 24.28 -44.51 19.69
C ASP A 1038 24.89 -43.10 19.73
N HIS A 1039 25.72 -42.85 20.74
CA HIS A 1039 26.31 -41.54 21.02
C HIS A 1039 27.80 -41.55 20.72
N ARG A 1040 28.31 -40.53 20.04
CA ARG A 1040 29.69 -40.48 19.53
C ARG A 1040 30.28 -39.08 19.62
N VAL A 1041 31.44 -38.96 20.27
CA VAL A 1041 32.28 -37.76 20.22
C VAL A 1041 33.60 -38.12 19.56
N ILE A 1042 33.94 -37.44 18.45
CA ILE A 1042 35.04 -37.83 17.56
C ILE A 1042 35.89 -36.61 17.19
N ALA A 1043 37.17 -36.63 17.53
CA ALA A 1043 38.18 -35.76 16.93
C ALA A 1043 39.19 -36.62 16.17
N THR A 1044 39.32 -36.45 14.85
CA THR A 1044 40.10 -37.39 14.01
C THR A 1044 40.60 -36.79 12.69
N THR A 1045 41.56 -37.46 12.06
CA THR A 1045 42.00 -37.19 10.68
C THR A 1045 42.12 -38.51 9.90
N ALA A 1046 41.69 -38.50 8.64
CA ALA A 1046 41.99 -39.55 7.66
C ALA A 1046 43.11 -39.16 6.68
N SER A 1047 43.81 -38.05 6.94
CA SER A 1047 44.93 -37.52 6.16
C SER A 1047 46.20 -37.32 7.01
N SER A 1048 47.36 -37.29 6.34
CA SER A 1048 48.66 -36.97 6.94
C SER A 1048 49.11 -35.58 6.50
N PHE A 1049 49.58 -34.75 7.44
CA PHE A 1049 50.03 -33.39 7.21
C PHE A 1049 51.14 -32.99 8.19
N ASP A 1050 51.99 -32.05 7.79
CA ASP A 1050 53.13 -31.58 8.59
C ASP A 1050 52.85 -30.21 9.22
N ALA A 1051 52.85 -30.14 10.56
CA ALA A 1051 52.82 -28.88 11.31
C ALA A 1051 54.24 -28.61 11.88
N LEU A 1052 55.11 -28.03 11.04
CA LEU A 1052 56.58 -28.02 11.24
C LEU A 1052 57.06 -27.16 12.42
N GLY A 1053 56.97 -27.70 13.64
CA GLY A 1053 57.43 -27.06 14.88
C GLY A 1053 56.30 -26.46 15.74
N HIS A 1054 55.05 -26.71 15.38
CA HIS A 1054 53.86 -26.13 16.00
C HIS A 1054 52.98 -27.20 16.69
N THR A 1055 51.90 -26.77 17.35
CA THR A 1055 51.03 -27.69 18.11
C THR A 1055 50.04 -28.41 17.20
N VAL A 1056 49.81 -29.69 17.44
CA VAL A 1056 48.73 -30.48 16.83
C VAL A 1056 47.89 -31.07 17.96
N GLU A 1057 46.63 -30.66 18.08
CA GLU A 1057 45.67 -31.17 19.07
C GLU A 1057 44.54 -31.96 18.39
N PHE A 1058 44.24 -33.15 18.92
CA PHE A 1058 42.97 -33.85 18.73
C PHE A 1058 42.36 -34.11 20.10
N LYS A 1059 41.14 -33.64 20.35
CA LYS A 1059 40.46 -33.74 21.65
C LYS A 1059 38.99 -34.10 21.48
N ALA A 1060 38.59 -35.24 22.04
CA ALA A 1060 37.19 -35.64 22.20
C ALA A 1060 36.82 -35.65 23.69
N SER A 1061 35.62 -35.20 24.04
CA SER A 1061 35.10 -35.18 25.42
C SER A 1061 33.58 -35.34 25.45
N GLY A 1062 33.06 -36.19 26.32
CA GLY A 1062 31.64 -36.47 26.57
C GLY A 1062 31.48 -37.42 27.74
#